data_AF-A0A2C9KDI7-F1
#
_entry.id   AF-A0A2C9KDI7-F1
#
_cell.length_a   1.000
_cell.length_b   1.000
_cell.length_c   1.000
_cell.angle_alpha   90.00
_cell.angle_beta   90.00
_cell.angle_gamma   90.00
#
_symmetry.space_group_name_H-M   'P 1'
#
loop_
_entity.id
_entity.type
_entity.pdbx_description
1 polymer ?
#
loop_
_entity_poly.entity_id
_entity_poly.type
_entity_poly.pdbx_seq_one_letter_code
_entity_poly.pdbx_strand_id
1 'polypeptide(L)'
;MKKTVTELREVSDVSVDVTWQGRGHSSHLGVVTAISVENGKCIDTEILSNICKACQHFEKRKGTVKYESWRLQHNCKINHADSAGAMEAAGAVNIFMHSVETRNIRYTQYLGDGDSSSYKKVVDSKPYGEKPIEKLECIGHVHKRCGTKLRRLVNENKGRKFDDGKGISGMGRLTSKKIDTLQNYFGLAVCQNSGNLAEMKADVKAVLFHVGSSEKIPRHDYCPDNSWCKYKLDPKSYKHKNGLPKAVITFLEPVFEDLANEELLRKCTHGKKQNRNENLNKLIWEDVLKSCVEAVSLNIKTNACQKVIATSCEICFKALHCKMLRCGGTIQLLYLVDIRIRGLRQTSPSPEIEKSILLEGAQHSYCSLAERASGGGTVYHDEGNLNLSFLMSRPRYNRRANLDLIVEALVRKWDIDLAVNQRNDIMLERFYKVSGTAARLGRAQSFHHCTLLMSVDQGMLLKSLDSPMLGVESKATKSVPSSVMNLKDKVPEMTFELLSEVIGQHFLSGSHSPHNADKFEFIHPLDNIKYPGVDKILARLLSWQWIYGKTPAFTIHRKFVGVAFHELCTLEVVIKAEQGKLTSLTVALQNDIVKDKLDSFVQSTLSFYTNYFLREEVLLTPQSISDMQQKYSKIVSETFSNSPEAIQLAKWLSDSVTSCFNFV
;
A
#
# COMPACT_ATOMS: atom_id res chain seq x y z
N MET A 1 14.14 -16.15 34.06
CA MET A 1 13.47 -14.90 33.65
C MET A 1 12.07 -15.22 33.16
N LYS A 2 11.04 -14.66 33.81
CA LYS A 2 9.63 -14.81 33.43
C LYS A 2 9.45 -14.29 32.00
N LYS A 3 8.94 -15.13 31.08
CA LYS A 3 8.40 -14.63 29.80
C LYS A 3 7.34 -13.60 30.16
N THR A 4 7.57 -12.33 29.83
CA THR A 4 6.53 -11.31 29.83
C THR A 4 5.40 -11.86 28.97
N VAL A 5 4.25 -12.12 29.57
CA VAL A 5 3.04 -12.53 28.86
C VAL A 5 2.68 -11.34 27.97
N THR A 6 2.97 -11.45 26.67
CA THR A 6 2.54 -10.45 25.69
C THR A 6 1.02 -10.45 25.72
N GLU A 7 0.41 -9.36 26.17
CA GLU A 7 -1.05 -9.24 26.27
C GLU A 7 -1.71 -9.61 24.93
N LEU A 8 -2.78 -10.39 25.01
CA LEU A 8 -3.58 -10.80 23.85
C LEU A 8 -4.12 -9.56 23.16
N ARG A 9 -3.79 -9.38 21.87
CA ARG A 9 -4.22 -8.20 21.12
C ARG A 9 -5.62 -8.39 20.59
N GLU A 10 -6.50 -7.42 20.82
CA GLU A 10 -7.82 -7.39 20.21
C GLU A 10 -7.77 -6.60 18.90
N VAL A 11 -8.34 -7.18 17.84
CA VAL A 11 -8.47 -6.51 16.54
C VAL A 11 -9.94 -6.44 16.16
N SER A 12 -10.41 -5.21 15.95
CA SER A 12 -11.75 -4.93 15.44
C SER A 12 -11.78 -4.86 13.91
N ASP A 13 -12.99 -4.86 13.36
CA ASP A 13 -13.27 -4.62 11.94
C ASP A 13 -12.47 -5.49 10.96
N VAL A 14 -12.44 -6.79 11.20
CA VAL A 14 -11.75 -7.71 10.29
C VAL A 14 -12.67 -8.10 9.16
N SER A 15 -12.22 -7.81 7.94
CA SER A 15 -12.87 -8.21 6.70
C SER A 15 -12.26 -9.52 6.24
N VAL A 16 -13.09 -10.55 6.06
CA VAL A 16 -12.66 -11.84 5.50
C VAL A 16 -13.22 -12.00 4.10
N ASP A 17 -12.38 -12.48 3.18
CA ASP A 17 -12.77 -12.74 1.80
C ASP A 17 -11.90 -13.81 1.16
N VAL A 18 -12.40 -14.44 0.11
CA VAL A 18 -11.73 -15.51 -0.62
C VAL A 18 -11.44 -15.08 -2.05
N THR A 19 -10.37 -15.62 -2.59
CA THR A 19 -10.11 -15.55 -4.02
C THR A 19 -9.69 -16.91 -4.59
N TRP A 20 -10.00 -17.16 -5.86
CA TRP A 20 -9.83 -18.46 -6.50
C TRP A 20 -8.90 -18.39 -7.70
N GLN A 21 -8.17 -19.48 -7.94
CA GLN A 21 -7.25 -19.57 -9.09
C GLN A 21 -7.97 -19.48 -10.44
N GLY A 22 -9.19 -20.02 -10.51
CA GLY A 22 -10.05 -20.03 -11.70
C GLY A 22 -11.30 -19.17 -11.52
N ARG A 23 -12.05 -18.93 -12.60
CA ARG A 23 -13.32 -18.20 -12.48
C ARG A 23 -14.41 -19.09 -11.87
N GLY A 24 -15.00 -18.66 -10.76
CA GLY A 24 -16.23 -19.22 -10.20
C GLY A 24 -16.04 -20.51 -9.41
N HIS A 25 -17.16 -21.21 -9.15
CA HIS A 25 -17.24 -22.37 -8.25
C HIS A 25 -16.54 -23.66 -8.75
N SER A 26 -15.82 -23.61 -9.87
CA SER A 26 -15.07 -24.73 -10.45
C SER A 26 -13.58 -24.73 -10.07
N SER A 27 -13.13 -23.77 -9.26
CA SER A 27 -11.73 -23.71 -8.86
C SER A 27 -11.37 -24.76 -7.80
N HIS A 28 -10.17 -25.32 -7.91
CA HIS A 28 -9.67 -26.33 -6.98
C HIS A 28 -8.82 -25.77 -5.84
N LEU A 29 -8.57 -24.46 -5.88
CA LEU A 29 -7.66 -23.76 -4.99
C LEU A 29 -8.26 -22.39 -4.63
N GLY A 30 -8.40 -22.14 -3.34
CA GLY A 30 -8.85 -20.88 -2.76
C GLY A 30 -7.84 -20.33 -1.78
N VAL A 31 -7.71 -19.00 -1.75
CA VAL A 31 -6.94 -18.26 -0.76
C VAL A 31 -7.92 -17.39 0.01
N VAL A 32 -8.08 -17.68 1.30
CA VAL A 32 -8.91 -16.89 2.21
C VAL A 32 -7.99 -15.93 2.96
N THR A 33 -8.42 -14.68 3.09
CA THR A 33 -7.62 -13.62 3.73
C THR A 33 -8.46 -12.90 4.78
N ALA A 34 -7.82 -12.54 5.90
CA ALA A 34 -8.37 -11.65 6.91
C ALA A 34 -7.61 -10.32 6.86
N ILE A 35 -8.33 -9.21 6.68
CA ILE A 35 -7.77 -7.87 6.51
C ILE A 35 -8.34 -6.95 7.60
N SER A 36 -7.46 -6.23 8.31
CA SER A 36 -7.88 -5.13 9.19
C SER A 36 -8.42 -3.99 8.33
N VAL A 37 -9.68 -3.62 8.52
CA VAL A 37 -10.27 -2.53 7.75
C VAL A 37 -9.74 -1.17 8.20
N GLU A 38 -9.32 -1.05 9.46
CA GLU A 38 -8.70 0.17 9.99
C GLU A 38 -7.37 0.48 9.27
N ASN A 39 -6.38 -0.39 9.41
CA ASN A 39 -5.03 -0.13 8.88
C ASN A 39 -4.75 -0.74 7.50
N GLY A 40 -5.64 -1.59 7.00
CA GLY A 40 -5.57 -2.15 5.64
C GLY A 40 -4.59 -3.32 5.49
N LYS A 41 -3.99 -3.77 6.59
CA LYS A 41 -3.05 -4.89 6.58
C LYS A 41 -3.80 -6.22 6.52
N CYS A 42 -3.31 -7.14 5.69
CA CYS A 42 -3.71 -8.54 5.79
C CYS A 42 -3.06 -9.13 7.05
N ILE A 43 -3.91 -9.59 7.97
CA ILE A 43 -3.52 -10.09 9.28
C ILE A 43 -3.22 -11.59 9.19
N ASP A 44 -4.07 -12.30 8.44
CA ASP A 44 -3.94 -13.74 8.29
C ASP A 44 -4.44 -14.25 6.94
N THR A 45 -3.99 -15.45 6.59
CA THR A 45 -4.32 -16.10 5.33
C THR A 45 -4.42 -17.61 5.51
N GLU A 46 -5.41 -18.22 4.85
CA GLU A 46 -5.58 -19.67 4.80
C GLU A 46 -5.67 -20.13 3.34
N ILE A 47 -4.85 -21.11 2.96
CA ILE A 47 -4.88 -21.70 1.62
C ILE A 47 -5.66 -23.01 1.68
N LEU A 48 -6.67 -23.14 0.85
CA LEU A 48 -7.49 -24.34 0.75
C LEU A 48 -7.39 -24.94 -0.65
N SER A 49 -7.20 -26.26 -0.70
CA SER A 49 -7.11 -27.03 -1.92
C SER A 49 -7.92 -28.32 -1.78
N ASN A 50 -8.75 -28.60 -2.78
CA ASN A 50 -9.44 -29.89 -2.91
C ASN A 50 -8.77 -30.83 -3.92
N ILE A 51 -7.60 -30.44 -4.42
CA ILE A 51 -6.80 -31.20 -5.38
C ILE A 51 -5.37 -31.39 -4.90
N CYS A 52 -4.75 -32.49 -5.31
CA CYS A 52 -3.31 -32.66 -5.24
C CYS A 52 -2.85 -33.37 -6.52
N LYS A 53 -2.01 -32.69 -7.33
CA LYS A 53 -1.50 -33.25 -8.59
C LYS A 53 -0.68 -34.52 -8.40
N ALA A 54 0.08 -34.60 -7.31
CA ALA A 54 0.85 -35.81 -6.98
C ALA A 54 -0.09 -36.99 -6.69
N CYS A 55 -1.16 -36.78 -5.91
CA CYS A 55 -2.23 -37.77 -5.75
C CYS A 55 -2.87 -38.16 -7.09
N GLN A 56 -3.25 -37.19 -7.93
CA GLN A 56 -3.83 -37.48 -9.24
C GLN A 56 -2.88 -38.28 -10.16
N HIS A 57 -1.59 -37.97 -10.14
CA HIS A 57 -0.59 -38.68 -10.92
C HIS A 57 -0.42 -40.13 -10.46
N PHE A 58 -0.41 -40.35 -9.14
CA PHE A 58 -0.23 -41.68 -8.54
C PHE A 58 -1.53 -42.48 -8.41
N GLU A 59 -2.71 -41.87 -8.58
CA GLU A 59 -4.01 -42.55 -8.48
C GLU A 59 -4.11 -43.75 -9.43
N LYS A 60 -3.55 -43.63 -10.64
CA LYS A 60 -3.51 -44.73 -11.63
C LYS A 60 -2.63 -45.93 -11.19
N ARG A 61 -1.87 -45.80 -10.11
CA ARG A 61 -0.94 -46.82 -9.59
C ARG A 61 -1.39 -47.39 -8.25
N LYS A 62 -2.60 -47.04 -7.78
CA LYS A 62 -3.18 -47.49 -6.52
C LYS A 62 -3.16 -49.02 -6.41
N GLY A 63 -2.80 -49.54 -5.24
CA GLY A 63 -2.64 -50.98 -5.01
C GLY A 63 -1.30 -51.59 -5.45
N THR A 64 -0.36 -50.79 -5.98
CA THR A 64 1.01 -51.26 -6.23
C THR A 64 1.93 -50.95 -5.05
N VAL A 65 2.96 -51.77 -4.84
CA VAL A 65 4.01 -51.51 -3.83
C VAL A 65 4.64 -50.11 -3.99
N LYS A 66 4.77 -49.65 -5.24
CA LYS A 66 5.27 -48.32 -5.57
C LYS A 66 4.34 -47.19 -5.12
N TYR A 67 3.02 -47.41 -5.15
CA TYR A 67 2.05 -46.45 -4.62
C TYR A 67 2.07 -46.41 -3.10
N GLU A 68 2.07 -47.57 -2.43
CA GLU A 68 2.11 -47.63 -0.96
C GLU A 68 3.37 -46.98 -0.39
N SER A 69 4.53 -47.27 -1.00
CA SER A 69 5.81 -46.64 -0.62
C SER A 69 5.79 -45.13 -0.83
N TRP A 70 5.27 -44.65 -1.97
CA TRP A 70 5.12 -43.22 -2.22
C TRP A 70 4.13 -42.56 -1.24
N ARG A 71 3.00 -43.22 -0.95
CA ARG A 71 1.93 -42.70 -0.09
C ARG A 71 2.41 -42.46 1.33
N LEU A 72 3.23 -43.36 1.88
CA LEU A 72 3.84 -43.22 3.20
C LEU A 72 4.76 -41.98 3.33
N GLN A 73 5.37 -41.57 2.21
CA GLN A 73 6.27 -40.41 2.16
C GLN A 73 5.57 -39.14 1.64
N HIS A 74 4.34 -39.27 1.14
CA HIS A 74 3.64 -38.19 0.48
C HIS A 74 2.92 -37.26 1.45
N ASN A 75 3.34 -36.00 1.47
CA ASN A 75 2.61 -34.93 2.15
C ASN A 75 1.45 -34.43 1.27
N CYS A 76 0.24 -34.98 1.48
CA CYS A 76 -0.96 -34.62 0.73
C CYS A 76 -1.30 -33.13 0.84
N LYS A 77 -1.74 -32.54 -0.27
CA LYS A 77 -2.10 -31.10 -0.35
C LYS A 77 -3.60 -30.84 -0.37
N ILE A 78 -4.41 -31.90 -0.31
CA ILE A 78 -5.85 -31.78 -0.13
C ILE A 78 -6.09 -31.51 1.35
N ASN A 79 -6.57 -30.31 1.67
CA ASN A 79 -6.98 -29.90 3.01
C ASN A 79 -8.43 -29.41 3.07
N HIS A 80 -9.14 -29.43 1.93
CA HIS A 80 -10.55 -29.10 1.83
C HIS A 80 -11.27 -30.16 1.00
N ALA A 81 -12.38 -30.70 1.52
CA ALA A 81 -13.12 -31.78 0.85
C ALA A 81 -14.29 -31.26 0.00
N ASP A 82 -14.83 -30.08 0.32
CA ASP A 82 -16.07 -29.57 -0.28
C ASP A 82 -15.82 -28.76 -1.58
N SER A 83 -16.90 -28.16 -2.09
CA SER A 83 -16.87 -27.29 -3.26
C SER A 83 -16.03 -26.02 -3.03
N ALA A 84 -15.63 -25.38 -4.14
CA ALA A 84 -14.88 -24.12 -4.11
C ALA A 84 -15.63 -23.00 -3.35
N GLY A 85 -16.97 -23.00 -3.40
CA GLY A 85 -17.80 -22.04 -2.66
C GLY A 85 -17.78 -22.25 -1.15
N ALA A 86 -17.46 -23.44 -0.67
CA ALA A 86 -17.33 -23.72 0.76
C ALA A 86 -15.96 -23.32 1.34
N MET A 87 -14.97 -23.03 0.50
CA MET A 87 -13.62 -22.67 0.93
C MET A 87 -13.59 -21.36 1.71
N GLU A 88 -14.40 -20.35 1.35
CA GLU A 88 -14.43 -19.08 2.08
C GLU A 88 -14.76 -19.28 3.56
N ALA A 89 -15.86 -19.98 3.82
CA ALA A 89 -16.31 -20.23 5.18
C ALA A 89 -15.37 -21.15 5.96
N ALA A 90 -14.83 -22.19 5.31
CA ALA A 90 -13.86 -23.09 5.93
C ALA A 90 -12.58 -22.33 6.32
N GLY A 91 -12.06 -21.49 5.42
CA GLY A 91 -10.86 -20.73 5.69
C GLY A 91 -11.07 -19.63 6.73
N ALA A 92 -12.25 -19.00 6.73
CA ALA A 92 -12.63 -18.04 7.78
C ALA A 92 -12.64 -18.71 9.16
N VAL A 93 -13.21 -19.92 9.29
CA VAL A 93 -13.18 -20.71 10.52
C VAL A 93 -11.74 -21.02 10.93
N ASN A 94 -10.91 -21.53 10.01
CA ASN A 94 -9.51 -21.86 10.30
C ASN A 94 -8.75 -20.64 10.83
N ILE A 95 -8.88 -19.48 10.15
CA ILE A 95 -8.24 -18.22 10.55
C ILE A 95 -8.63 -17.83 11.98
N PHE A 96 -9.91 -17.87 12.30
CA PHE A 96 -10.37 -17.47 13.63
C PHE A 96 -9.95 -18.48 14.70
N MET A 97 -10.05 -19.78 14.43
CA MET A 97 -9.70 -20.85 15.37
C MET A 97 -8.23 -20.81 15.78
N HIS A 98 -7.30 -20.58 14.84
CA HIS A 98 -5.88 -20.59 15.14
C HIS A 98 -5.30 -19.22 15.55
N SER A 99 -6.03 -18.12 15.37
CA SER A 99 -5.51 -16.74 15.50
C SER A 99 -4.85 -16.42 16.85
N VAL A 100 -5.37 -16.94 17.96
CA VAL A 100 -4.78 -16.72 19.29
C VAL A 100 -3.43 -17.44 19.40
N GLU A 101 -3.37 -18.69 18.96
CA GLU A 101 -2.16 -19.52 19.05
C GLU A 101 -1.09 -19.06 18.06
N THR A 102 -1.47 -18.75 16.82
CA THR A 102 -0.52 -18.44 15.75
C THR A 102 -0.11 -16.97 15.70
N ARG A 103 -0.99 -16.05 16.11
CA ARG A 103 -0.78 -14.59 15.98
C ARG A 103 -0.86 -13.82 17.29
N ASN A 104 -1.28 -14.43 18.40
CA ASN A 104 -1.62 -13.74 19.65
C ASN A 104 -2.66 -12.62 19.43
N ILE A 105 -3.67 -12.89 18.59
CA ILE A 105 -4.74 -11.96 18.22
C ILE A 105 -6.13 -12.58 18.47
N ARG A 106 -7.07 -11.77 18.97
CA ARG A 106 -8.51 -12.06 18.99
C ARG A 106 -9.25 -11.10 18.07
N TYR A 107 -10.01 -11.64 17.12
CA TYR A 107 -10.89 -10.83 16.28
C TYR A 107 -12.21 -10.55 17.01
N THR A 108 -12.56 -9.28 17.19
CA THR A 108 -13.75 -8.88 17.96
C THR A 108 -14.94 -8.48 17.09
N GLN A 109 -14.69 -8.04 15.86
CA GLN A 109 -15.74 -7.69 14.91
C GLN A 109 -15.41 -8.24 13.51
N TYR A 110 -16.42 -8.76 12.84
CA TYR A 110 -16.36 -9.35 11.50
C TYR A 110 -17.12 -8.45 10.53
N LEU A 111 -16.40 -7.79 9.61
CA LEU A 111 -17.00 -7.06 8.50
C LEU A 111 -17.24 -8.02 7.33
N GLY A 112 -18.49 -8.19 6.95
CA GLY A 112 -18.83 -9.03 5.80
C GLY A 112 -20.01 -8.49 5.01
N ASP A 113 -20.38 -9.20 3.97
CA ASP A 113 -21.63 -9.00 3.26
C ASP A 113 -22.82 -9.58 4.03
N GLY A 114 -24.04 -9.30 3.54
CA GLY A 114 -25.29 -9.52 4.26
C GLY A 114 -25.63 -10.97 4.58
N ASP A 115 -25.28 -11.88 3.67
CA ASP A 115 -25.55 -13.30 3.79
C ASP A 115 -24.23 -14.05 4.00
N SER A 116 -23.39 -13.59 4.93
CA SER A 116 -22.10 -14.23 5.17
C SER A 116 -22.31 -15.54 5.96
N SER A 117 -22.62 -16.62 5.25
CA SER A 117 -22.61 -18.00 5.79
C SER A 117 -21.27 -18.31 6.49
N SER A 118 -20.19 -17.66 6.05
CA SER A 118 -18.87 -17.59 6.68
C SER A 118 -18.93 -17.10 8.13
N TYR A 119 -19.56 -15.95 8.42
CA TYR A 119 -19.70 -15.43 9.79
C TYR A 119 -20.44 -16.42 10.70
N LYS A 120 -21.56 -16.98 10.23
CA LYS A 120 -22.34 -17.93 11.02
C LYS A 120 -21.48 -19.13 11.42
N LYS A 121 -20.74 -19.70 10.47
CA LYS A 121 -19.84 -20.84 10.74
C LYS A 121 -18.69 -20.47 11.69
N VAL A 122 -18.14 -19.26 11.59
CA VAL A 122 -17.12 -18.75 12.52
C VAL A 122 -17.66 -18.63 13.95
N VAL A 123 -18.89 -18.13 14.13
CA VAL A 123 -19.51 -18.03 15.46
C VAL A 123 -19.83 -19.42 16.01
N ASP A 124 -20.42 -20.28 15.18
CA ASP A 124 -20.79 -21.65 15.55
C ASP A 124 -19.57 -22.50 15.95
N SER A 125 -18.38 -22.21 15.40
CA SER A 125 -17.14 -22.89 15.76
C SER A 125 -16.54 -22.44 17.10
N LYS A 126 -17.08 -21.40 17.74
CA LYS A 126 -16.65 -20.87 19.05
C LYS A 126 -15.12 -20.69 19.20
N PRO A 127 -14.44 -19.97 18.29
CA PRO A 127 -12.98 -19.82 18.28
C PRO A 127 -12.42 -19.15 19.54
N TYR A 128 -13.24 -18.36 20.24
CA TYR A 128 -12.86 -17.62 21.45
C TYR A 128 -13.72 -17.99 22.67
N GLY A 129 -14.31 -19.19 22.67
CA GLY A 129 -15.26 -19.62 23.69
C GLY A 129 -16.55 -18.81 23.66
N GLU A 130 -16.99 -18.31 24.82
CA GLU A 130 -18.23 -17.52 24.97
C GLU A 130 -18.06 -16.03 24.63
N LYS A 131 -16.85 -15.60 24.23
CA LYS A 131 -16.62 -14.20 23.87
C LYS A 131 -17.24 -13.89 22.49
N PRO A 132 -18.11 -12.86 22.38
CA PRO A 132 -18.82 -12.59 21.14
C PRO A 132 -17.89 -12.04 20.05
N ILE A 133 -18.29 -12.30 18.80
CA ILE A 133 -17.76 -11.67 17.58
C ILE A 133 -18.91 -10.87 16.97
N GLU A 134 -18.79 -9.54 16.95
CA GLU A 134 -19.83 -8.67 16.43
C GLU A 134 -19.86 -8.70 14.90
N LYS A 135 -21.04 -8.80 14.31
CA LYS A 135 -21.23 -8.73 12.84
C LYS A 135 -21.40 -7.27 12.40
N LEU A 136 -20.55 -6.85 11.48
CA LEU A 136 -20.64 -5.59 10.76
C LEU A 136 -21.01 -5.80 9.28
N GLU A 137 -21.62 -4.79 8.67
CA GLU A 137 -22.09 -4.82 7.28
C GLU A 137 -21.26 -3.89 6.40
N CYS A 138 -20.75 -4.42 5.28
CA CYS A 138 -20.09 -3.59 4.29
C CYS A 138 -21.09 -2.62 3.64
N ILE A 139 -20.88 -1.31 3.80
CA ILE A 139 -21.76 -0.28 3.22
C ILE A 139 -21.83 -0.39 1.70
N GLY A 140 -20.72 -0.74 1.04
CA GLY A 140 -20.70 -0.97 -0.41
C GLY A 140 -21.63 -2.11 -0.84
N HIS A 141 -21.73 -3.18 -0.04
CA HIS A 141 -22.65 -4.29 -0.29
C HIS A 141 -24.10 -3.93 0.03
N VAL A 142 -24.34 -3.22 1.14
CA VAL A 142 -25.68 -2.72 1.49
C VAL A 142 -26.21 -1.76 0.41
N HIS A 143 -25.34 -0.90 -0.12
CA HIS A 143 -25.63 -0.03 -1.27
C HIS A 143 -26.06 -0.84 -2.51
N LYS A 144 -25.30 -1.86 -2.90
CA LYS A 144 -25.64 -2.76 -4.01
C LYS A 144 -26.94 -3.54 -3.76
N ARG A 145 -27.22 -3.92 -2.51
CA ARG A 145 -28.44 -4.68 -2.11
C ARG A 145 -29.72 -3.92 -2.46
N CYS A 146 -29.74 -2.60 -2.30
CA CYS A 146 -30.87 -1.75 -2.71
C CYS A 146 -31.18 -1.93 -4.21
N GLY A 147 -30.16 -1.79 -5.07
CA GLY A 147 -30.31 -1.97 -6.51
C GLY A 147 -30.78 -3.37 -6.89
N THR A 148 -30.21 -4.41 -6.27
CA THR A 148 -30.61 -5.80 -6.49
C THR A 148 -32.07 -6.04 -6.13
N LYS A 149 -32.53 -5.58 -4.97
CA LYS A 149 -33.94 -5.72 -4.54
C LYS A 149 -34.89 -5.02 -5.52
N LEU A 150 -34.58 -3.80 -5.94
CA LEU A 150 -35.41 -3.05 -6.89
C LEU A 150 -35.46 -3.72 -8.28
N ARG A 151 -34.33 -4.22 -8.78
CA ARG A 151 -34.28 -4.95 -10.07
C ARG A 151 -35.05 -6.27 -10.00
N ARG A 152 -34.94 -7.00 -8.88
CA ARG A 152 -35.71 -8.23 -8.64
C ARG A 152 -37.20 -7.93 -8.64
N LEU A 153 -37.62 -6.89 -7.93
CA LEU A 153 -39.02 -6.45 -7.85
C LEU A 153 -39.60 -6.11 -9.24
N VAL A 154 -38.84 -5.40 -10.08
CA VAL A 154 -39.24 -5.11 -11.47
C VAL A 154 -39.37 -6.39 -12.28
N ASN A 155 -38.45 -7.35 -12.11
CA ASN A 155 -38.47 -8.61 -12.84
C ASN A 155 -39.66 -9.51 -12.44
N GLU A 156 -39.92 -9.63 -11.13
CA GLU A 156 -41.04 -10.43 -10.58
C GLU A 156 -42.41 -9.86 -10.96
N ASN A 157 -42.49 -8.56 -11.24
CA ASN A 157 -43.75 -7.88 -11.58
C ASN A 157 -43.81 -7.44 -13.05
N LYS A 158 -43.06 -8.09 -13.95
CA LYS A 158 -43.16 -7.85 -15.40
C LYS A 158 -44.59 -8.14 -15.88
N GLY A 159 -45.20 -7.18 -16.56
CA GLY A 159 -46.55 -7.30 -17.11
C GLY A 159 -47.69 -6.94 -16.14
N ARG A 160 -47.44 -6.90 -14.82
CA ARG A 160 -48.44 -6.46 -13.84
C ARG A 160 -48.82 -5.01 -14.09
N LYS A 161 -50.12 -4.73 -14.14
CA LYS A 161 -50.67 -3.38 -14.20
C LYS A 161 -50.99 -2.88 -12.81
N PHE A 162 -50.71 -1.61 -12.58
CA PHE A 162 -51.07 -0.89 -11.36
C PHE A 162 -52.39 -0.16 -11.58
N ASP A 163 -52.91 0.49 -10.54
CA ASP A 163 -54.20 1.21 -10.57
C ASP A 163 -54.30 2.28 -11.68
N ASP A 164 -53.16 2.70 -12.23
CA ASP A 164 -53.08 3.63 -13.35
C ASP A 164 -52.99 2.95 -14.74
N GLY A 165 -53.29 1.65 -14.82
CA GLY A 165 -53.30 0.85 -16.06
C GLY A 165 -51.91 0.62 -16.69
N LYS A 166 -50.84 1.08 -16.04
CA LYS A 166 -49.46 1.00 -16.55
C LYS A 166 -48.62 0.03 -15.72
N GLY A 167 -47.52 -0.46 -16.29
CA GLY A 167 -46.60 -1.41 -15.62
C GLY A 167 -45.65 -0.74 -14.61
N ILE A 168 -44.85 -1.52 -13.87
CA ILE A 168 -43.88 -0.99 -12.89
C ILE A 168 -42.72 -0.22 -13.55
N SER A 169 -42.32 -0.64 -14.75
CA SER A 169 -41.25 -0.06 -15.55
C SER A 169 -41.79 0.58 -16.83
N GLY A 170 -40.96 1.38 -17.52
CA GLY A 170 -41.35 2.14 -18.72
C GLY A 170 -41.08 3.64 -18.59
N MET A 171 -41.47 4.42 -19.60
CA MET A 171 -41.24 5.86 -19.65
C MET A 171 -41.85 6.55 -18.40
N GLY A 172 -41.01 7.31 -17.68
CA GLY A 172 -41.42 8.00 -16.46
C GLY A 172 -41.61 7.12 -15.21
N ARG A 173 -41.22 5.83 -15.24
CA ARG A 173 -41.38 4.90 -14.12
C ARG A 173 -40.05 4.30 -13.66
N LEU A 174 -40.09 3.15 -12.98
CA LEU A 174 -38.90 2.50 -12.40
C LEU A 174 -38.05 1.82 -13.49
N THR A 175 -37.34 2.65 -14.25
CA THR A 175 -36.34 2.23 -15.25
C THR A 175 -35.01 1.88 -14.57
N SER A 176 -34.12 1.14 -15.26
CA SER A 176 -32.79 0.84 -14.75
C SER A 176 -32.02 2.09 -14.29
N LYS A 177 -32.07 3.18 -15.07
CA LYS A 177 -31.46 4.47 -14.69
C LYS A 177 -32.05 5.05 -13.40
N LYS A 178 -33.36 4.90 -13.19
CA LYS A 178 -34.05 5.37 -11.98
C LYS A 178 -33.70 4.49 -10.78
N ILE A 179 -33.53 3.18 -10.99
CA ILE A 179 -33.01 2.26 -9.96
C ILE A 179 -31.58 2.66 -9.57
N ASP A 180 -30.70 2.92 -10.53
CA ASP A 180 -29.33 3.34 -10.23
C ASP A 180 -29.30 4.68 -9.46
N THR A 181 -30.23 5.60 -9.78
CA THR A 181 -30.42 6.86 -9.02
C THR A 181 -30.85 6.59 -7.57
N LEU A 182 -31.88 5.76 -7.37
CA LEU A 182 -32.36 5.36 -6.03
C LEU A 182 -31.26 4.66 -5.24
N GLN A 183 -30.52 3.76 -5.88
CA GLN A 183 -29.38 3.07 -5.30
C GLN A 183 -28.33 4.10 -4.83
N ASN A 184 -27.94 5.06 -5.67
CA ASN A 184 -26.97 6.09 -5.30
C ASN A 184 -27.44 6.97 -4.14
N TYR A 185 -28.69 7.42 -4.15
CA TYR A 185 -29.25 8.21 -3.04
C TYR A 185 -29.33 7.42 -1.74
N PHE A 186 -29.71 6.14 -1.80
CA PHE A 186 -29.66 5.24 -0.66
C PHE A 186 -28.21 5.09 -0.13
N GLY A 187 -27.23 4.90 -1.01
CA GLY A 187 -25.82 4.82 -0.62
C GLY A 187 -25.32 6.10 0.06
N LEU A 188 -25.73 7.28 -0.43
CA LEU A 188 -25.41 8.56 0.20
C LEU A 188 -26.05 8.70 1.58
N ALA A 189 -27.33 8.35 1.73
CA ALA A 189 -28.05 8.36 3.00
C ALA A 189 -27.36 7.50 4.07
N VAL A 190 -26.82 6.33 3.69
CA VAL A 190 -26.06 5.48 4.61
C VAL A 190 -24.66 6.03 4.90
N CYS A 191 -23.96 6.57 3.90
CA CYS A 191 -22.59 7.06 4.09
C CYS A 191 -22.52 8.36 4.90
N GLN A 192 -23.41 9.33 4.64
CA GLN A 192 -23.37 10.67 5.23
C GLN A 192 -23.78 10.67 6.71
N ASN A 193 -24.57 9.69 7.13
CA ASN A 193 -25.07 9.57 8.50
C ASN A 193 -24.31 8.50 9.30
N SER A 194 -23.02 8.29 8.99
CA SER A 194 -22.16 7.40 9.77
C SER A 194 -22.12 7.87 11.23
N GLY A 195 -22.25 6.95 12.18
CA GLY A 195 -22.37 7.26 13.61
C GLY A 195 -23.77 7.71 14.09
N ASN A 196 -24.73 7.99 13.19
CA ASN A 196 -26.08 8.42 13.57
C ASN A 196 -27.17 7.52 12.96
N LEU A 197 -27.63 6.54 13.74
CA LEU A 197 -28.65 5.57 13.31
C LEU A 197 -30.02 6.23 13.02
N ALA A 198 -30.41 7.22 13.81
CA ALA A 198 -31.70 7.88 13.68
C ALA A 198 -31.77 8.69 12.37
N GLU A 199 -30.73 9.48 12.08
CA GLU A 199 -30.62 10.22 10.82
C GLU A 199 -30.48 9.28 9.62
N MET A 200 -29.69 8.21 9.74
CA MET A 200 -29.56 7.21 8.68
C MET A 200 -30.93 6.60 8.30
N LYS A 201 -31.75 6.26 9.30
CA LYS A 201 -33.10 5.72 9.10
C LYS A 201 -34.05 6.75 8.47
N ALA A 202 -33.98 8.00 8.93
CA ALA A 202 -34.77 9.09 8.38
C ALA A 202 -34.42 9.36 6.91
N ASP A 203 -33.13 9.46 6.59
CA ASP A 203 -32.63 9.74 5.24
C ASP A 203 -32.95 8.62 4.27
N VAL A 204 -32.78 7.35 4.68
CA VAL A 204 -33.15 6.20 3.84
C VAL A 204 -34.63 6.27 3.46
N LYS A 205 -35.52 6.62 4.39
CA LYS A 205 -36.95 6.83 4.09
C LYS A 205 -37.17 8.04 3.19
N ALA A 206 -36.43 9.13 3.40
CA ALA A 206 -36.54 10.35 2.61
C ALA A 206 -36.22 10.14 1.12
N VAL A 207 -35.30 9.23 0.78
CA VAL A 207 -34.92 8.92 -0.61
C VAL A 207 -36.14 8.57 -1.47
N LEU A 208 -37.07 7.76 -0.94
CA LEU A 208 -38.23 7.32 -1.70
C LEU A 208 -39.16 8.49 -2.06
N PHE A 209 -39.51 9.31 -1.06
CA PHE A 209 -40.40 10.46 -1.24
C PHE A 209 -39.76 11.55 -2.10
N HIS A 210 -38.45 11.78 -1.94
CA HIS A 210 -37.69 12.71 -2.78
C HIS A 210 -37.77 12.32 -4.27
N VAL A 211 -37.58 11.05 -4.61
CA VAL A 211 -37.62 10.58 -6.01
C VAL A 211 -39.05 10.55 -6.58
N GLY A 212 -40.07 10.52 -5.71
CA GLY A 212 -41.48 10.69 -6.05
C GLY A 212 -41.94 12.14 -6.21
N SER A 213 -41.10 13.13 -5.87
CA SER A 213 -41.46 14.54 -5.92
C SER A 213 -41.60 15.06 -7.35
N SER A 214 -42.54 15.99 -7.56
CA SER A 214 -42.80 16.66 -8.84
C SER A 214 -43.29 18.09 -8.61
N GLU A 215 -43.35 18.92 -9.65
CA GLU A 215 -43.84 20.31 -9.50
C GLU A 215 -45.28 20.38 -8.94
N LYS A 216 -46.11 19.38 -9.26
CA LYS A 216 -47.50 19.32 -8.77
C LYS A 216 -47.60 18.80 -7.34
N ILE A 217 -46.61 18.01 -6.90
CA ILE A 217 -46.60 17.34 -5.60
C ILE A 217 -45.16 17.31 -5.08
N PRO A 218 -44.66 18.42 -4.49
CA PRO A 218 -43.34 18.47 -3.87
C PRO A 218 -43.38 17.68 -2.56
N ARG A 219 -42.57 16.61 -2.43
CA ARG A 219 -42.55 15.70 -1.25
C ARG A 219 -41.17 15.68 -0.62
N HIS A 220 -40.73 16.84 -0.15
CA HIS A 220 -39.42 17.01 0.49
C HIS A 220 -39.51 17.15 2.01
N ASP A 221 -40.69 16.88 2.61
CA ASP A 221 -40.92 17.02 4.06
C ASP A 221 -40.02 16.09 4.88
N TYR A 222 -39.68 14.94 4.33
CA TYR A 222 -38.77 13.97 4.94
C TYR A 222 -37.29 14.26 4.64
N CYS A 223 -36.98 15.18 3.74
CA CYS A 223 -35.60 15.52 3.41
C CYS A 223 -34.98 16.43 4.49
N PRO A 224 -33.72 16.21 4.89
CA PRO A 224 -33.07 17.08 5.87
C PRO A 224 -32.78 18.46 5.29
N ASP A 225 -32.86 19.48 6.15
CA ASP A 225 -32.74 20.89 5.76
C ASP A 225 -31.33 21.29 5.29
N ASN A 226 -30.27 20.65 5.81
CA ASN A 226 -28.87 20.88 5.43
C ASN A 226 -28.23 19.63 4.80
N SER A 227 -28.80 19.12 3.70
CA SER A 227 -28.41 17.82 3.13
C SER A 227 -28.25 17.81 1.60
N TRP A 228 -28.19 16.60 1.04
CA TRP A 228 -28.18 16.30 -0.39
C TRP A 228 -29.44 16.76 -1.15
N CYS A 229 -30.50 17.17 -0.45
CA CYS A 229 -31.74 17.65 -1.08
C CYS A 229 -31.61 19.09 -1.59
N LYS A 230 -31.35 19.24 -2.90
CA LYS A 230 -31.25 20.55 -3.56
C LYS A 230 -32.49 21.44 -3.45
N TYR A 231 -33.68 20.84 -3.32
CA TYR A 231 -34.92 21.61 -3.11
C TYR A 231 -34.94 22.30 -1.75
N LYS A 232 -34.47 21.63 -0.68
CA LYS A 232 -34.38 22.23 0.66
C LYS A 232 -33.32 23.34 0.72
N LEU A 233 -32.21 23.17 -0.02
CA LEU A 233 -31.16 24.18 -0.12
C LEU A 233 -31.57 25.43 -0.89
N ASP A 234 -32.33 25.29 -1.99
CA ASP A 234 -32.83 26.41 -2.77
C ASP A 234 -34.23 26.12 -3.35
N PRO A 235 -35.30 26.29 -2.55
CA PRO A 235 -36.67 26.01 -3.00
C PRO A 235 -37.13 26.90 -4.15
N LYS A 236 -36.53 28.09 -4.30
CA LYS A 236 -36.98 29.11 -5.25
C LYS A 236 -36.45 28.84 -6.67
N SER A 237 -35.23 28.34 -6.80
CA SER A 237 -34.63 28.05 -8.12
C SER A 237 -34.77 26.59 -8.55
N TYR A 238 -35.09 25.68 -7.63
CA TYR A 238 -35.14 24.25 -7.92
C TYR A 238 -36.29 23.88 -8.85
N LYS A 239 -35.95 23.23 -9.97
CA LYS A 239 -36.92 22.63 -10.90
C LYS A 239 -37.00 21.13 -10.69
N HIS A 240 -38.19 20.63 -10.37
CA HIS A 240 -38.46 19.22 -10.23
C HIS A 240 -38.33 18.49 -11.57
N LYS A 241 -37.73 17.31 -11.52
CA LYS A 241 -37.80 16.35 -12.62
C LYS A 241 -39.11 15.58 -12.55
N ASN A 242 -39.41 14.80 -13.59
CA ASN A 242 -40.52 13.85 -13.55
C ASN A 242 -40.29 12.81 -12.43
N GLY A 243 -41.05 12.97 -11.35
CA GLY A 243 -41.10 12.08 -10.19
C GLY A 243 -41.75 10.73 -10.53
N LEU A 244 -41.49 9.73 -9.70
CA LEU A 244 -42.19 8.45 -9.83
C LEU A 244 -43.68 8.61 -9.51
N PRO A 245 -44.60 7.96 -10.26
CA PRO A 245 -46.03 8.01 -9.97
C PRO A 245 -46.34 7.43 -8.58
N LYS A 246 -47.42 7.93 -7.95
CA LYS A 246 -47.88 7.46 -6.62
C LYS A 246 -47.99 5.93 -6.53
N ALA A 247 -48.57 5.30 -7.57
CA ALA A 247 -48.71 3.84 -7.63
C ALA A 247 -47.37 3.08 -7.57
N VAL A 248 -46.28 3.65 -8.11
CA VAL A 248 -44.93 3.05 -8.00
C VAL A 248 -44.34 3.31 -6.63
N ILE A 249 -44.51 4.52 -6.08
CA ILE A 249 -44.01 4.87 -4.75
C ILE A 249 -44.60 3.96 -3.68
N THR A 250 -45.93 3.81 -3.64
CA THR A 250 -46.62 2.93 -2.70
C THR A 250 -46.16 1.48 -2.81
N PHE A 251 -45.79 1.03 -4.02
CA PHE A 251 -45.26 -0.31 -4.21
C PHE A 251 -43.81 -0.48 -3.74
N LEU A 252 -43.04 0.60 -3.67
CA LEU A 252 -41.66 0.61 -3.21
C LEU A 252 -41.52 0.84 -1.71
N GLU A 253 -42.55 1.37 -1.04
CA GLU A 253 -42.56 1.63 0.41
C GLU A 253 -42.10 0.42 1.24
N PRO A 254 -42.64 -0.81 1.06
CA PRO A 254 -42.20 -1.97 1.84
C PRO A 254 -40.71 -2.31 1.65
N VAL A 255 -40.16 -2.07 0.45
CA VAL A 255 -38.73 -2.30 0.17
C VAL A 255 -37.86 -1.29 0.91
N PHE A 256 -38.28 -0.03 0.96
CA PHE A 256 -37.56 1.02 1.67
C PHE A 256 -37.71 0.92 3.19
N GLU A 257 -38.83 0.41 3.70
CA GLU A 257 -38.99 0.06 5.11
C GLU A 257 -38.02 -1.04 5.53
N ASP A 258 -37.89 -2.09 4.71
CA ASP A 258 -36.95 -3.18 4.94
C ASP A 258 -35.47 -2.73 4.80
N LEU A 259 -35.17 -1.81 3.88
CA LEU A 259 -33.85 -1.17 3.79
C LEU A 259 -33.57 -0.20 4.94
N ALA A 260 -34.61 0.33 5.59
CA ALA A 260 -34.54 1.18 6.79
C ALA A 260 -34.61 0.37 8.10
N ASN A 261 -34.44 -0.95 8.02
CA ASN A 261 -34.43 -1.83 9.19
C ASN A 261 -33.30 -1.42 10.15
N GLU A 262 -33.66 -1.27 11.42
CA GLU A 262 -32.76 -0.74 12.43
C GLU A 262 -31.59 -1.66 12.74
N GLU A 263 -31.80 -2.98 12.72
CA GLU A 263 -30.75 -3.96 12.95
C GLU A 263 -29.73 -3.95 11.80
N LEU A 264 -30.19 -3.80 10.56
CA LEU A 264 -29.33 -3.65 9.38
C LEU A 264 -28.51 -2.36 9.45
N LEU A 265 -29.17 -1.22 9.67
CA LEU A 265 -28.51 0.08 9.68
C LEU A 265 -27.55 0.24 10.87
N ARG A 266 -27.85 -0.36 12.03
CA ARG A 266 -26.93 -0.39 13.18
C ARG A 266 -25.59 -1.02 12.81
N LYS A 267 -25.61 -2.07 12.00
CA LYS A 267 -24.40 -2.74 11.49
C LYS A 267 -23.68 -1.93 10.42
N CYS A 268 -24.20 -0.78 9.98
CA CYS A 268 -23.60 0.11 8.99
C CYS A 268 -23.08 1.44 9.57
N THR A 269 -23.38 1.76 10.84
CA THR A 269 -23.03 3.05 11.47
C THR A 269 -21.53 3.34 11.45
N HIS A 270 -20.71 2.29 11.35
CA HIS A 270 -19.25 2.40 11.32
C HIS A 270 -18.67 3.00 10.02
N GLY A 271 -19.42 3.12 8.92
CA GLY A 271 -18.92 3.80 7.71
C GLY A 271 -18.00 2.98 6.79
N LYS A 272 -17.76 1.69 7.07
CA LYS A 272 -16.63 0.91 6.48
C LYS A 272 -17.03 0.09 5.25
N LYS A 273 -16.04 -0.22 4.41
CA LYS A 273 -16.17 -0.96 3.14
C LYS A 273 -15.08 -2.02 3.01
N GLN A 274 -15.36 -3.07 2.23
CA GLN A 274 -14.46 -4.19 1.97
C GLN A 274 -13.62 -4.05 0.68
N ASN A 275 -13.60 -2.86 0.06
CA ASN A 275 -12.91 -2.62 -1.23
C ASN A 275 -11.41 -3.01 -1.22
N ARG A 276 -10.78 -3.10 -0.05
CA ARG A 276 -9.38 -3.52 0.10
C ARG A 276 -9.17 -5.00 -0.25
N ASN A 277 -10.17 -5.86 -0.03
CA ASN A 277 -10.08 -7.27 -0.40
C ASN A 277 -9.95 -7.43 -1.92
N GLU A 278 -10.77 -6.72 -2.71
CA GLU A 278 -10.74 -6.78 -4.17
C GLU A 278 -9.34 -6.43 -4.73
N ASN A 279 -8.65 -5.48 -4.09
CA ASN A 279 -7.29 -5.10 -4.45
C ASN A 279 -6.26 -6.18 -4.12
N LEU A 280 -6.33 -6.80 -2.95
CA LEU A 280 -5.42 -7.89 -2.56
C LEU A 280 -5.65 -9.13 -3.43
N ASN A 281 -6.91 -9.49 -3.67
CA ASN A 281 -7.31 -10.61 -4.51
C ASN A 281 -6.73 -10.48 -5.93
N LYS A 282 -6.73 -9.27 -6.47
CA LYS A 282 -6.11 -8.98 -7.78
C LYS A 282 -4.59 -9.24 -7.76
N LEU A 283 -3.89 -8.75 -6.75
CA LEU A 283 -2.43 -8.92 -6.60
C LEU A 283 -2.02 -10.40 -6.51
N ILE A 284 -2.74 -11.20 -5.70
CA ILE A 284 -2.45 -12.63 -5.51
C ILE A 284 -2.36 -13.38 -6.85
N TRP A 285 -3.21 -13.05 -7.82
CA TRP A 285 -3.26 -13.74 -9.12
C TRP A 285 -2.45 -13.05 -10.23
N GLU A 286 -1.99 -11.82 -10.03
CA GLU A 286 -0.98 -11.20 -10.90
C GLU A 286 0.40 -11.87 -10.70
N ASP A 287 0.73 -12.23 -9.46
CA ASP A 287 2.00 -12.88 -9.11
C ASP A 287 1.99 -14.42 -9.21
N VAL A 288 0.81 -15.03 -9.33
CA VAL A 288 0.62 -16.48 -9.44
C VAL A 288 0.04 -16.81 -10.81
N LEU A 289 0.87 -17.41 -11.69
CA LEU A 289 0.40 -17.94 -12.97
C LEU A 289 -0.80 -18.86 -12.74
N LYS A 290 -1.89 -18.62 -13.48
CA LYS A 290 -3.13 -19.43 -13.41
C LYS A 290 -2.91 -20.91 -13.73
N SER A 291 -1.75 -21.29 -14.28
CA SER A 291 -1.31 -22.66 -14.54
C SER A 291 -0.65 -23.38 -13.35
N CYS A 292 -0.31 -22.67 -12.27
CA CYS A 292 0.38 -23.22 -11.09
C CYS A 292 -0.58 -23.84 -10.08
N VAL A 293 -0.89 -25.13 -10.22
CA VAL A 293 -1.89 -25.86 -9.39
C VAL A 293 -1.28 -26.51 -8.13
N GLU A 294 -0.15 -26.01 -7.63
CA GLU A 294 0.53 -26.64 -6.48
C GLU A 294 0.52 -25.75 -5.23
N ALA A 295 -0.12 -26.24 -4.17
CA ALA A 295 -0.16 -25.58 -2.86
C ALA A 295 1.23 -25.37 -2.23
N VAL A 296 2.25 -26.15 -2.63
CA VAL A 296 3.65 -25.99 -2.17
C VAL A 296 4.26 -24.68 -2.71
N SER A 297 3.98 -24.36 -3.98
CA SER A 297 4.37 -23.09 -4.58
C SER A 297 3.61 -21.92 -3.96
N LEU A 298 2.41 -22.15 -3.43
CA LEU A 298 1.68 -21.16 -2.62
C LEU A 298 2.13 -21.08 -1.17
N ASN A 299 2.70 -22.12 -0.55
CA ASN A 299 3.34 -22.01 0.78
C ASN A 299 4.69 -21.29 0.71
N ILE A 300 5.48 -21.55 -0.34
CA ILE A 300 6.70 -20.80 -0.63
C ILE A 300 6.33 -19.35 -1.05
N LYS A 301 5.17 -19.14 -1.70
CA LYS A 301 4.62 -17.82 -2.01
C LYS A 301 3.72 -17.21 -0.92
N THR A 302 3.39 -17.89 0.16
CA THR A 302 2.74 -17.31 1.36
C THR A 302 3.73 -17.02 2.46
N ASN A 303 4.93 -17.60 2.44
CA ASN A 303 6.11 -16.87 2.93
C ASN A 303 6.38 -15.65 2.04
N ALA A 304 6.09 -15.72 0.72
CA ALA A 304 6.04 -14.53 -0.10
C ALA A 304 4.82 -13.63 0.19
N CYS A 305 3.75 -14.11 0.84
CA CYS A 305 2.51 -13.38 1.15
C CYS A 305 2.47 -12.86 2.60
N GLN A 306 3.17 -13.48 3.53
CA GLN A 306 3.71 -12.90 4.76
C GLN A 306 4.81 -11.90 4.41
N LYS A 307 5.63 -12.21 3.39
CA LYS A 307 6.40 -11.16 2.72
C LYS A 307 5.48 -10.19 1.99
N VAL A 308 4.30 -10.48 1.44
CA VAL A 308 3.27 -9.51 0.91
C VAL A 308 2.49 -8.87 2.04
N ILE A 309 2.72 -9.23 3.30
CA ILE A 309 2.23 -8.51 4.47
C ILE A 309 3.35 -7.59 5.01
N ALA A 310 4.62 -7.95 4.77
CA ALA A 310 5.77 -7.04 4.86
C ALA A 310 5.94 -6.18 3.58
N THR A 311 5.40 -6.63 2.44
CA THR A 311 5.56 -6.09 1.07
C THR A 311 4.20 -5.77 0.43
N SER A 312 3.09 -5.77 1.17
CA SER A 312 1.94 -4.91 0.83
C SER A 312 2.29 -3.43 1.04
N CYS A 313 3.56 -3.19 1.35
CA CYS A 313 4.27 -1.93 1.28
C CYS A 313 5.49 -1.94 0.31
N GLU A 314 5.76 -3.03 -0.43
CA GLU A 314 6.91 -3.17 -1.36
C GLU A 314 6.61 -3.89 -2.71
N ILE A 315 5.40 -4.44 -2.94
CA ILE A 315 4.89 -4.95 -4.25
C ILE A 315 3.65 -4.11 -4.66
N CYS A 316 3.72 -2.79 -4.46
CA CYS A 316 2.90 -1.85 -5.22
C CYS A 316 3.61 -1.50 -6.54
N PHE A 317 3.99 -2.51 -7.34
CA PHE A 317 3.98 -2.37 -8.79
C PHE A 317 2.59 -2.79 -9.33
N LYS A 318 1.51 -2.33 -8.66
CA LYS A 318 0.20 -2.29 -9.30
C LYS A 318 0.37 -1.47 -10.55
N ALA A 319 0.13 -2.07 -11.71
CA ALA A 319 0.16 -1.48 -13.04
C ALA A 319 0.14 0.05 -12.98
N LEU A 320 1.32 0.69 -13.08
CA LEU A 320 1.41 2.14 -13.17
C LEU A 320 0.45 2.55 -14.28
N HIS A 321 -0.61 3.28 -13.95
CA HIS A 321 -1.39 4.01 -14.93
C HIS A 321 -0.47 5.10 -15.50
N CYS A 322 0.42 4.70 -16.41
CA CYS A 322 1.30 5.60 -17.12
C CYS A 322 0.51 6.10 -18.32
N LYS A 323 0.12 7.37 -18.28
CA LYS A 323 -0.48 8.05 -19.42
C LYS A 323 0.62 8.77 -20.16
N MET A 324 0.78 8.44 -21.43
CA MET A 324 1.68 9.10 -22.35
C MET A 324 0.89 10.04 -23.27
N LEU A 325 1.42 11.25 -23.45
CA LEU A 325 0.96 12.25 -24.39
C LEU A 325 2.16 12.66 -25.26
N ARG A 326 1.97 12.80 -26.57
CA ARG A 326 3.04 13.16 -27.51
C ARG A 326 2.65 14.41 -28.28
N CYS A 327 3.47 15.45 -28.24
CA CYS A 327 3.17 16.75 -28.83
C CYS A 327 4.46 17.37 -29.39
N GLY A 328 4.57 17.50 -30.72
CA GLY A 328 5.68 18.22 -31.35
C GLY A 328 7.03 17.53 -31.26
N GLY A 329 7.08 16.24 -30.91
CA GLY A 329 8.31 15.54 -30.54
C GLY A 329 8.75 15.77 -29.08
N THR A 330 7.97 16.49 -28.29
CA THR A 330 7.99 16.45 -26.82
C THR A 330 7.00 15.37 -26.37
N ILE A 331 7.36 14.54 -25.41
CA ILE A 331 6.48 13.53 -24.83
C ILE A 331 6.25 13.93 -23.37
N GLN A 332 5.01 14.00 -22.93
CA GLN A 332 4.66 14.08 -21.51
C GLN A 332 4.26 12.69 -21.03
N LEU A 333 4.90 12.20 -19.97
CA LEU A 333 4.54 10.99 -19.24
C LEU A 333 3.99 11.40 -17.88
N LEU A 334 2.76 10.98 -17.58
CA LEU A 334 2.16 11.08 -16.27
C LEU A 334 2.13 9.67 -15.68
N TYR A 335 2.70 9.50 -14.49
CA TYR A 335 2.84 8.16 -13.91
C TYR A 335 2.87 8.23 -12.38
N LEU A 336 2.25 7.24 -11.74
CA LEU A 336 2.29 7.06 -10.29
C LEU A 336 3.49 6.21 -9.94
N VAL A 337 4.35 6.68 -9.05
CA VAL A 337 5.50 5.89 -8.60
C VAL A 337 5.38 5.75 -7.10
N ASP A 338 5.15 4.53 -6.61
CA ASP A 338 5.36 4.22 -5.20
C ASP A 338 6.84 3.88 -5.02
N ILE A 339 7.65 4.91 -4.74
CA ILE A 339 9.07 4.77 -4.38
C ILE A 339 9.33 5.71 -3.21
N ARG A 340 9.76 5.13 -2.09
CA ARG A 340 9.90 5.82 -0.82
C ARG A 340 11.38 6.00 -0.50
N ILE A 341 11.93 7.15 -0.88
CA ILE A 341 13.37 7.43 -0.80
C ILE A 341 13.70 8.09 0.55
N ARG A 342 14.66 7.54 1.28
CA ARG A 342 15.20 8.12 2.53
C ARG A 342 16.26 9.18 2.20
N GLY A 343 16.15 10.37 2.79
CA GLY A 343 17.08 11.49 2.58
C GLY A 343 17.82 11.87 3.86
N LEU A 344 19.05 12.38 3.73
CA LEU A 344 19.98 12.63 4.84
C LEU A 344 19.91 14.09 5.35
N ARG A 345 19.53 14.33 6.62
CA ARG A 345 19.89 15.56 7.38
C ARG A 345 19.80 15.41 8.92
N GLN A 346 20.61 16.23 9.60
CA GLN A 346 21.10 16.18 10.99
C GLN A 346 20.09 16.58 12.09
N THR A 347 20.05 15.85 13.21
CA THR A 347 20.07 16.35 14.61
C THR A 347 20.47 15.21 15.58
N SER A 348 20.94 15.56 16.79
CA SER A 348 21.66 14.67 17.71
C SER A 348 20.80 14.04 18.83
N PRO A 349 20.86 12.72 19.06
CA PRO A 349 20.59 12.13 20.39
C PRO A 349 21.62 11.05 20.83
N SER A 350 21.48 10.58 22.08
CA SER A 350 22.46 9.78 22.84
C SER A 350 22.47 8.25 22.52
N PRO A 351 23.51 7.51 22.96
CA PRO A 351 23.77 6.11 22.54
C PRO A 351 22.71 5.07 22.93
N GLU A 352 21.97 5.30 24.03
CA GLU A 352 20.92 4.38 24.50
C GLU A 352 19.63 4.52 23.68
N ILE A 353 19.38 5.73 23.16
CA ILE A 353 18.27 6.05 22.26
C ILE A 353 18.59 5.55 20.83
N GLU A 354 19.86 5.50 20.42
CA GLU A 354 20.24 4.94 19.12
C GLU A 354 20.01 3.42 19.01
N LYS A 355 20.18 2.66 20.10
CA LYS A 355 19.91 1.22 20.10
C LYS A 355 18.42 0.91 19.96
N SER A 356 17.55 1.73 20.56
CA SER A 356 16.10 1.65 20.33
C SER A 356 15.73 2.13 18.93
N ILE A 357 16.33 3.21 18.41
CA ILE A 357 16.06 3.71 17.05
C ILE A 357 16.55 2.75 15.95
N LEU A 358 17.68 2.06 16.15
CA LEU A 358 18.20 1.07 15.18
C LEU A 358 17.44 -0.26 15.21
N LEU A 359 17.00 -0.72 16.40
CA LEU A 359 16.17 -1.92 16.54
C LEU A 359 14.70 -1.67 16.17
N GLU A 360 14.15 -0.49 16.44
CA GLU A 360 12.82 -0.07 15.96
C GLU A 360 12.87 0.25 14.46
N GLY A 361 13.95 0.86 13.96
CA GLY A 361 14.16 1.16 12.55
C GLY A 361 14.30 -0.09 11.68
N ALA A 362 14.91 -1.16 12.19
CA ALA A 362 14.99 -2.46 11.51
C ALA A 362 13.64 -3.23 11.48
N GLN A 363 12.65 -2.83 12.30
CA GLN A 363 11.30 -3.38 12.30
C GLN A 363 10.28 -2.54 11.50
N HIS A 364 10.66 -1.36 11.00
CA HIS A 364 9.82 -0.53 10.13
C HIS A 364 10.21 -0.66 8.63
N SER A 365 10.19 -1.89 8.11
CA SER A 365 10.33 -2.22 6.69
C SER A 365 9.07 -1.84 5.90
N TYR A 366 8.97 -0.56 5.50
CA TYR A 366 7.82 -0.05 4.74
C TYR A 366 8.19 0.88 3.58
N CYS A 367 9.47 0.98 3.17
CA CYS A 367 9.94 1.96 2.18
C CYS A 367 11.03 1.46 1.23
N SER A 368 10.69 1.31 -0.06
CA SER A 368 11.65 0.99 -1.12
C SER A 368 12.47 2.19 -1.57
N LEU A 369 13.81 2.07 -1.53
CA LEU A 369 14.73 3.08 -2.07
C LEU A 369 14.94 2.91 -3.58
N ALA A 370 14.96 4.01 -4.33
CA ALA A 370 15.47 4.00 -5.70
C ALA A 370 16.31 5.23 -6.00
N GLU A 371 17.42 5.00 -6.70
CA GLU A 371 18.24 6.08 -7.24
C GLU A 371 17.76 6.44 -8.65
N ARG A 372 17.44 7.72 -8.86
CA ARG A 372 16.99 8.19 -10.17
C ARG A 372 18.17 8.59 -11.04
N ALA A 373 17.95 8.57 -12.35
CA ALA A 373 18.99 8.90 -13.32
C ALA A 373 19.32 10.41 -13.41
N SER A 374 18.46 11.27 -12.86
CA SER A 374 18.61 12.73 -12.78
C SER A 374 19.22 13.16 -11.44
N GLY A 375 19.78 14.36 -11.38
CA GLY A 375 20.30 14.90 -10.12
C GLY A 375 19.21 15.43 -9.18
N GLY A 376 19.62 16.15 -8.13
CA GLY A 376 18.74 16.83 -7.16
C GLY A 376 18.66 16.12 -5.82
N GLY A 377 17.78 16.61 -4.94
CA GLY A 377 17.61 16.08 -3.58
C GLY A 377 16.69 14.86 -3.49
N THR A 378 16.52 14.35 -2.28
CA THR A 378 15.64 13.23 -1.97
C THR A 378 14.17 13.68 -1.85
N VAL A 379 13.24 12.87 -2.34
CA VAL A 379 11.79 13.11 -2.23
C VAL A 379 11.08 11.81 -1.84
N TYR A 380 9.96 11.93 -1.14
CA TYR A 380 9.11 10.80 -0.76
C TYR A 380 7.94 10.67 -1.73
N HIS A 381 7.66 9.46 -2.22
CA HIS A 381 6.46 9.18 -3.01
C HIS A 381 5.62 8.08 -2.36
N ASP A 382 4.30 8.25 -2.43
CA ASP A 382 3.26 7.26 -2.19
C ASP A 382 2.15 7.40 -3.26
N GLU A 383 1.01 6.72 -3.08
CA GLU A 383 -0.14 6.83 -4.00
C GLU A 383 -0.74 8.25 -4.07
N GLY A 384 -0.42 9.14 -3.12
CA GLY A 384 -0.83 10.53 -3.08
C GLY A 384 0.08 11.48 -3.87
N ASN A 385 1.16 11.00 -4.48
CA ASN A 385 2.11 11.82 -5.24
C ASN A 385 2.03 11.56 -6.75
N LEU A 386 1.65 12.57 -7.54
CA LEU A 386 1.68 12.51 -9.00
C LEU A 386 3.07 12.84 -9.54
N ASN A 387 3.62 12.01 -10.44
CA ASN A 387 4.87 12.32 -11.14
C ASN A 387 4.61 12.70 -12.59
N LEU A 388 5.25 13.78 -13.02
CA LEU A 388 5.17 14.32 -14.37
C LEU A 388 6.57 14.33 -14.98
N SER A 389 6.71 13.78 -16.18
CA SER A 389 7.95 13.78 -16.96
C SER A 389 7.72 14.38 -18.35
N PHE A 390 8.47 15.42 -18.69
CA PHE A 390 8.51 16.03 -20.01
C PHE A 390 9.81 15.62 -20.71
N LEU A 391 9.72 14.73 -21.69
CA LEU A 391 10.83 14.33 -22.56
C LEU A 391 10.85 15.21 -23.81
N MET A 392 12.00 15.78 -24.12
CA MET A 392 12.15 16.71 -25.24
C MET A 392 13.55 16.64 -25.83
N SER A 393 13.69 17.12 -27.08
CA SER A 393 15.01 17.33 -27.67
C SER A 393 15.80 18.38 -26.87
N ARG A 394 17.12 18.26 -26.88
CA ARG A 394 18.02 19.13 -26.10
C ARG A 394 17.78 20.65 -26.32
N PRO A 395 17.55 21.15 -27.54
CA PRO A 395 17.31 22.58 -27.78
C PRO A 395 15.99 23.11 -27.21
N ARG A 396 15.03 22.22 -26.95
CA ARG A 396 13.71 22.57 -26.42
C ARG A 396 13.62 22.48 -24.91
N TYR A 397 14.71 22.10 -24.25
CA TYR A 397 14.76 22.02 -22.80
C TYR A 397 14.46 23.38 -22.16
N ASN A 398 13.26 23.51 -21.60
CA ASN A 398 12.88 24.65 -20.79
C ASN A 398 12.10 24.18 -19.56
N ARG A 399 12.81 24.06 -18.44
CA ARG A 399 12.22 23.64 -17.16
C ARG A 399 11.11 24.59 -16.71
N ARG A 400 11.35 25.90 -16.80
CA ARG A 400 10.46 26.92 -16.28
C ARG A 400 9.13 26.89 -17.01
N ALA A 401 9.15 26.84 -18.34
CA ALA A 401 7.95 26.72 -19.16
C ALA A 401 7.10 25.47 -18.83
N ASN A 402 7.74 24.33 -18.53
CA ASN A 402 7.00 23.12 -18.13
C ASN A 402 6.28 23.28 -16.79
N LEU A 403 6.86 24.02 -15.84
CA LEU A 403 6.27 24.26 -14.53
C LEU A 403 5.18 25.32 -14.60
N ASP A 404 5.39 26.39 -15.39
CA ASP A 404 4.38 27.41 -15.63
C ASP A 404 3.15 26.80 -16.31
N LEU A 405 3.31 25.87 -17.26
CA LEU A 405 2.21 25.09 -17.85
C LEU A 405 1.38 24.35 -16.79
N ILE A 406 2.03 23.71 -15.82
CA ILE A 406 1.32 23.02 -14.73
C ILE A 406 0.56 24.05 -13.89
N VAL A 407 1.23 25.13 -13.47
CA VAL A 407 0.61 26.19 -12.65
C VAL A 407 -0.60 26.80 -13.36
N GLU A 408 -0.47 27.18 -14.62
CA GLU A 408 -1.56 27.74 -15.43
C GLU A 408 -2.75 26.78 -15.52
N ALA A 409 -2.51 25.49 -15.74
CA ALA A 409 -3.57 24.47 -15.78
C ALA A 409 -4.34 24.39 -14.45
N LEU A 410 -3.61 24.36 -13.33
CA LEU A 410 -4.21 24.22 -12.00
C LEU A 410 -4.94 25.49 -11.55
N VAL A 411 -4.32 26.66 -11.73
CA VAL A 411 -4.90 27.97 -11.41
C VAL A 411 -6.19 28.18 -12.22
N ARG A 412 -6.16 27.91 -13.53
CA ARG A 412 -7.34 28.07 -14.39
C ARG A 412 -8.51 27.17 -13.99
N LYS A 413 -8.21 25.98 -13.45
CA LYS A 413 -9.24 25.01 -13.09
C LYS A 413 -9.82 25.23 -11.70
N TRP A 414 -8.99 25.58 -10.72
CA TRP A 414 -9.35 25.56 -9.30
C TRP A 414 -9.15 26.89 -8.58
N ASP A 415 -8.64 27.93 -9.26
CA ASP A 415 -8.43 29.27 -8.69
C ASP A 415 -7.59 29.26 -7.39
N ILE A 416 -6.51 28.47 -7.39
CA ILE A 416 -5.58 28.33 -6.25
C ILE A 416 -4.32 29.17 -6.44
N ASP A 417 -3.80 29.80 -5.37
CA ASP A 417 -2.56 30.59 -5.41
C ASP A 417 -1.32 29.69 -5.55
N LEU A 418 -0.93 29.44 -6.80
CA LEU A 418 0.26 28.68 -7.15
C LEU A 418 1.25 29.55 -7.93
N ALA A 419 2.53 29.46 -7.55
CA ALA A 419 3.60 30.12 -8.28
C ALA A 419 4.88 29.29 -8.27
N VAL A 420 5.66 29.38 -9.35
CA VAL A 420 6.97 28.76 -9.42
C VAL A 420 8.03 29.72 -8.85
N ASN A 421 8.80 29.30 -7.85
CA ASN A 421 9.85 30.11 -7.23
C ASN A 421 11.15 30.12 -8.06
N GLN A 422 12.18 30.85 -7.58
CA GLN A 422 13.49 30.95 -8.24
C GLN A 422 14.25 29.61 -8.31
N ARG A 423 13.98 28.69 -7.38
CA ARG A 423 14.57 27.34 -7.36
C ARG A 423 13.83 26.36 -8.28
N ASN A 424 12.78 26.81 -8.97
CA ASN A 424 11.89 25.99 -9.77
C ASN A 424 11.06 24.98 -8.95
N ASP A 425 10.74 25.31 -7.70
CA ASP A 425 9.68 24.61 -6.95
C ASP A 425 8.32 25.27 -7.26
N ILE A 426 7.23 24.47 -7.27
CA ILE A 426 5.87 25.03 -7.25
C ILE A 426 5.47 25.26 -5.79
N MET A 427 5.07 26.47 -5.48
CA MET A 427 4.70 26.95 -4.15
C MET A 427 3.21 27.28 -4.11
N LEU A 428 2.51 26.74 -3.10
CA LEU A 428 1.14 27.05 -2.74
C LEU A 428 1.13 28.14 -1.65
N GLU A 429 0.35 29.19 -1.88
CA GLU A 429 0.25 30.37 -1.01
C GLU A 429 1.64 30.98 -0.72
N ARG A 430 2.60 30.78 -1.62
CA ARG A 430 4.03 31.19 -1.50
C ARG A 430 4.84 30.49 -0.40
N PHE A 431 4.20 29.84 0.57
CA PHE A 431 4.86 29.25 1.74
C PHE A 431 5.12 27.74 1.60
N TYR A 432 4.19 27.01 0.99
CA TYR A 432 4.21 25.54 1.01
C TYR A 432 4.65 24.99 -0.34
N LYS A 433 5.73 24.22 -0.35
CA LYS A 433 6.16 23.51 -1.55
C LYS A 433 5.21 22.36 -1.85
N VAL A 434 4.64 22.36 -3.05
CA VAL A 434 3.75 21.29 -3.55
C VAL A 434 4.39 20.48 -4.69
N SER A 435 5.51 20.95 -5.25
CA SER A 435 6.25 20.26 -6.31
C SER A 435 7.75 20.45 -6.18
N GLY A 436 8.51 19.37 -6.33
CA GLY A 436 9.96 19.40 -6.54
C GLY A 436 10.33 18.94 -7.95
N THR A 437 11.36 19.55 -8.54
CA THR A 437 11.82 19.27 -9.91
C THR A 437 13.23 18.68 -9.95
N ALA A 438 13.47 17.82 -10.94
CA ALA A 438 14.79 17.37 -11.36
C ALA A 438 14.83 17.19 -12.89
N ALA A 439 16.05 17.09 -13.44
CA ALA A 439 16.21 16.90 -14.89
C ALA A 439 17.48 16.11 -15.20
N ARG A 440 17.50 15.48 -16.36
CA ARG A 440 18.71 14.90 -16.95
C ARG A 440 18.84 15.35 -18.40
N LEU A 441 20.06 15.73 -18.74
CA LEU A 441 20.41 16.29 -20.03
C LEU A 441 21.37 15.34 -20.74
N GLY A 442 20.87 14.62 -21.74
CA GLY A 442 21.68 13.76 -22.61
C GLY A 442 22.22 14.52 -23.82
N ARG A 443 22.91 13.82 -24.72
CA ARG A 443 23.51 14.41 -25.93
C ARG A 443 22.47 15.00 -26.88
N ALA A 444 21.43 14.23 -27.21
CA ALA A 444 20.37 14.63 -28.14
C ALA A 444 19.02 14.88 -27.46
N GLN A 445 18.79 14.21 -26.33
CA GLN A 445 17.52 14.21 -25.60
C GLN A 445 17.71 14.71 -24.18
N SER A 446 16.64 15.25 -23.62
CA SER A 446 16.56 15.69 -22.24
C SER A 446 15.21 15.30 -21.66
N PHE A 447 15.16 15.07 -20.36
CA PHE A 447 13.91 15.01 -19.64
C PHE A 447 13.94 15.92 -18.42
N HIS A 448 12.83 16.61 -18.20
CA HIS A 448 12.50 17.33 -16.97
C HIS A 448 11.37 16.56 -16.29
N HIS A 449 11.50 16.31 -15.00
CA HIS A 449 10.42 15.67 -14.25
C HIS A 449 10.20 16.37 -12.91
N CYS A 450 8.97 16.30 -12.42
CA CYS A 450 8.59 16.90 -11.15
C CYS A 450 7.50 16.09 -10.45
N THR A 451 7.39 16.31 -9.15
CA THR A 451 6.35 15.75 -8.29
C THR A 451 5.17 16.71 -8.15
N LEU A 452 4.01 16.22 -7.77
CA LEU A 452 2.88 17.03 -7.31
C LEU A 452 2.25 16.33 -6.10
N LEU A 453 2.38 16.95 -4.93
CA LEU A 453 1.82 16.47 -3.68
C LEU A 453 0.30 16.66 -3.71
N MET A 454 -0.44 15.64 -4.12
CA MET A 454 -1.90 15.69 -4.19
C MET A 454 -2.51 15.35 -2.83
N SER A 455 -2.15 14.20 -2.27
CA SER A 455 -2.67 13.71 -0.97
C SER A 455 -1.68 12.73 -0.32
N VAL A 456 -0.41 13.13 -0.27
CA VAL A 456 0.69 12.35 0.31
C VAL A 456 0.56 12.26 1.82
N ASP A 457 0.93 11.12 2.41
CA ASP A 457 1.10 10.98 3.86
C ASP A 457 2.29 11.84 4.33
N GLN A 458 2.00 13.05 4.80
CA GLN A 458 3.01 14.00 5.27
C GLN A 458 3.77 13.48 6.51
N GLY A 459 3.12 12.65 7.34
CA GLY A 459 3.77 12.04 8.50
C GLY A 459 4.83 11.04 8.09
N MET A 460 4.53 10.20 7.09
CA MET A 460 5.51 9.30 6.49
C MET A 460 6.59 10.05 5.72
N LEU A 461 6.23 11.09 4.93
CA LEU A 461 7.20 11.93 4.24
C LEU A 461 8.24 12.49 5.20
N LEU A 462 7.80 13.08 6.32
CA LEU A 462 8.71 13.65 7.32
C LEU A 462 9.59 12.59 7.95
N LYS A 463 9.00 11.46 8.41
CA LYS A 463 9.75 10.36 9.03
C LYS A 463 10.74 9.69 8.08
N SER A 464 10.39 9.54 6.80
CA SER A 464 11.25 8.93 5.79
C SER A 464 12.36 9.87 5.34
N LEU A 465 12.17 11.18 5.38
CA LEU A 465 13.24 12.14 5.04
C LEU A 465 14.06 12.56 6.26
N ASP A 466 13.71 12.08 7.45
CA ASP A 466 14.45 12.27 8.67
C ASP A 466 15.56 11.22 8.82
N SER A 467 16.78 11.71 9.03
CA SER A 467 17.98 10.89 9.03
C SER A 467 18.64 10.93 10.40
N PRO A 468 18.78 9.77 11.08
CA PRO A 468 19.46 9.72 12.36
C PRO A 468 21.00 9.77 12.21
N MET A 469 21.51 10.10 11.03
CA MET A 469 22.91 9.90 10.65
C MET A 469 23.77 11.10 11.10
N LEU A 470 24.73 10.85 11.99
CA LEU A 470 25.74 11.80 12.46
C LEU A 470 27.15 11.39 11.96
N GLY A 471 28.05 12.36 11.78
CA GLY A 471 29.46 12.07 11.49
C GLY A 471 29.76 11.56 10.08
N VAL A 472 28.89 11.84 9.09
CA VAL A 472 29.12 11.48 7.68
C VAL A 472 29.70 12.64 6.90
N GLU A 473 30.87 12.42 6.31
CA GLU A 473 31.53 13.35 5.42
C GLU A 473 31.43 12.83 3.98
N SER A 474 30.76 13.58 3.11
CA SER A 474 30.58 13.22 1.70
C SER A 474 30.50 14.44 0.80
N LYS A 475 30.86 14.24 -0.48
CA LYS A 475 30.64 15.22 -1.57
C LYS A 475 29.25 15.09 -2.22
N ALA A 476 28.38 14.22 -1.69
CA ALA A 476 27.03 14.04 -2.20
C ALA A 476 26.21 15.34 -2.14
N THR A 477 25.31 15.52 -3.11
CA THR A 477 24.43 16.70 -3.16
C THR A 477 23.44 16.65 -1.99
N LYS A 478 23.46 17.67 -1.13
CA LYS A 478 22.56 17.74 0.04
C LYS A 478 21.14 18.15 -0.38
N SER A 479 20.15 17.55 0.27
CA SER A 479 18.74 17.95 0.15
C SER A 479 18.49 19.30 0.83
N VAL A 480 17.59 20.10 0.26
CA VAL A 480 17.16 21.38 0.84
C VAL A 480 15.73 21.20 1.39
N PRO A 481 15.54 21.20 2.73
CA PRO A 481 14.22 21.08 3.34
C PRO A 481 13.31 22.25 2.96
N SER A 482 12.01 21.99 2.92
CA SER A 482 10.98 23.01 2.71
C SER A 482 9.69 22.53 3.36
N SER A 483 8.90 23.45 3.91
CA SER A 483 7.54 23.14 4.35
C SER A 483 6.70 22.71 3.15
N VAL A 484 5.91 21.64 3.31
CA VAL A 484 5.09 21.06 2.25
C VAL A 484 3.61 21.08 2.63
N MET A 485 2.73 21.02 1.63
CA MET A 485 1.28 20.89 1.79
C MET A 485 0.72 20.03 0.66
N ASN A 486 -0.41 19.37 0.88
CA ASN A 486 -1.11 18.66 -0.17
C ASN A 486 -2.06 19.60 -0.92
N LEU A 487 -2.14 19.49 -2.24
CA LEU A 487 -3.10 20.26 -3.04
C LEU A 487 -4.55 19.96 -2.63
N LYS A 488 -4.84 18.73 -2.22
CA LYS A 488 -6.17 18.32 -1.77
C LYS A 488 -6.62 19.00 -0.46
N ASP A 489 -5.69 19.56 0.31
CA ASP A 489 -6.02 20.34 1.51
C ASP A 489 -6.71 21.67 1.14
N LYS A 490 -6.46 22.19 -0.08
CA LYS A 490 -7.14 23.37 -0.63
C LYS A 490 -8.26 23.03 -1.62
N VAL A 491 -8.17 21.86 -2.26
CA VAL A 491 -9.11 21.40 -3.29
C VAL A 491 -9.60 20.00 -2.93
N PRO A 492 -10.58 19.84 -2.02
CA PRO A 492 -10.99 18.54 -1.50
C PRO A 492 -11.53 17.56 -2.55
N GLU A 493 -12.11 18.08 -3.63
CA GLU A 493 -12.63 17.32 -4.76
C GLU A 493 -11.56 16.82 -5.73
N MET A 494 -10.29 17.22 -5.54
CA MET A 494 -9.18 16.80 -6.39
C MET A 494 -9.00 15.28 -6.34
N THR A 495 -9.04 14.65 -7.52
CA THR A 495 -8.68 13.24 -7.73
C THR A 495 -7.51 13.15 -8.70
N PHE A 496 -6.84 12.00 -8.70
CA PHE A 496 -5.72 11.74 -9.58
C PHE A 496 -6.13 11.81 -11.06
N GLU A 497 -7.30 11.28 -11.40
CA GLU A 497 -7.86 11.28 -12.74
C GLU A 497 -8.09 12.71 -13.23
N LEU A 498 -8.72 13.54 -12.39
CA LEU A 498 -9.04 14.92 -12.72
C LEU A 498 -7.77 15.77 -12.83
N LEU A 499 -6.82 15.61 -11.90
CA LEU A 499 -5.53 16.30 -11.93
C LEU A 499 -4.75 15.97 -13.21
N SER A 500 -4.66 14.68 -13.56
CA SER A 500 -3.99 14.22 -14.77
C SER A 500 -4.67 14.71 -16.05
N GLU A 501 -6.01 14.73 -16.06
CA GLU A 501 -6.80 15.18 -17.20
C GLU A 501 -6.62 16.68 -17.44
N VAL A 502 -6.69 17.51 -16.39
CA VAL A 502 -6.54 18.97 -16.47
C VAL A 502 -5.16 19.35 -17.02
N ILE A 503 -4.11 18.76 -16.46
CA ILE A 503 -2.74 19.01 -16.92
C ILE A 503 -2.55 18.54 -18.36
N GLY A 504 -3.02 17.33 -18.68
CA GLY A 504 -2.87 16.76 -20.02
C GLY A 504 -3.64 17.52 -21.09
N GLN A 505 -4.88 17.92 -20.83
CA GLN A 505 -5.67 18.76 -21.74
C GLN A 505 -5.01 20.10 -21.98
N HIS A 506 -4.48 20.72 -20.90
CA HIS A 506 -3.78 21.99 -21.04
C HIS A 506 -2.50 21.84 -21.90
N PHE A 507 -1.73 20.77 -21.67
CA PHE A 507 -0.56 20.44 -22.49
C PHE A 507 -0.90 20.25 -23.98
N LEU A 508 -2.02 19.60 -24.30
CA LEU A 508 -2.48 19.41 -25.68
C LEU A 508 -3.00 20.71 -26.32
N SER A 509 -3.59 21.61 -25.53
CA SER A 509 -4.13 22.88 -26.01
C SER A 509 -3.09 23.97 -26.29
N GLY A 510 -1.85 23.79 -25.84
CA GLY A 510 -0.78 24.77 -26.00
C GLY A 510 -0.22 24.88 -27.42
N SER A 511 0.43 26.01 -27.73
CA SER A 511 1.01 26.37 -29.04
C SER A 511 2.12 25.43 -29.56
N HIS A 512 2.42 24.35 -28.86
CA HIS A 512 3.45 23.36 -29.18
C HIS A 512 2.89 22.13 -29.92
N SER A 513 1.58 22.11 -30.20
CA SER A 513 0.85 20.99 -30.82
C SER A 513 1.00 20.92 -32.35
N PRO A 514 1.65 19.88 -32.91
CA PRO A 514 1.44 19.49 -34.29
C PRO A 514 0.10 18.76 -34.39
N HIS A 515 -0.54 18.90 -35.55
CA HIS A 515 -1.91 18.53 -35.92
C HIS A 515 -2.41 17.08 -35.67
N ASN A 516 -1.76 16.24 -34.85
CA ASN A 516 -2.06 14.79 -34.78
C ASN A 516 -2.04 14.14 -33.38
N ALA A 517 -2.14 14.88 -32.28
CA ALA A 517 -2.14 14.28 -30.94
C ALA A 517 -3.31 14.75 -30.07
N ASP A 518 -4.43 14.04 -30.18
CA ASP A 518 -5.68 14.42 -29.48
C ASP A 518 -6.04 13.47 -28.32
N LYS A 519 -5.20 12.49 -27.97
CA LYS A 519 -5.59 11.40 -27.05
C LYS A 519 -4.50 10.99 -26.07
N PHE A 520 -4.92 10.68 -24.83
CA PHE A 520 -4.11 10.01 -23.82
C PHE A 520 -3.88 8.55 -24.23
N GLU A 521 -2.62 8.11 -24.22
CA GLU A 521 -2.27 6.71 -24.42
C GLU A 521 -1.89 6.08 -23.08
N PHE A 522 -2.60 5.02 -22.69
CA PHE A 522 -2.20 4.21 -21.55
C PHE A 522 -1.10 3.25 -22.00
N ILE A 523 0.01 3.21 -21.26
CA ILE A 523 1.14 2.34 -21.58
C ILE A 523 1.39 1.34 -20.46
N HIS A 524 1.73 0.12 -20.85
CA HIS A 524 2.29 -0.86 -19.91
C HIS A 524 3.81 -0.67 -19.86
N PRO A 525 4.39 -0.22 -18.73
CA PRO A 525 5.80 0.19 -18.68
C PRO A 525 6.78 -0.97 -18.86
N LEU A 526 6.33 -2.23 -18.72
CA LEU A 526 7.15 -3.44 -18.89
C LEU A 526 6.86 -4.18 -20.20
N ASP A 527 6.15 -3.54 -21.14
CA ASP A 527 5.94 -4.11 -22.47
C ASP A 527 7.27 -4.09 -23.26
N ASN A 528 8.00 -5.20 -23.21
CA ASN A 528 9.28 -5.35 -23.89
C ASN A 528 9.14 -5.48 -25.42
N ILE A 529 7.93 -5.73 -25.93
CA ILE A 529 7.66 -5.74 -27.38
C ILE A 529 7.62 -4.30 -27.86
N LYS A 530 6.89 -3.44 -27.14
CA LYS A 530 6.77 -2.02 -27.45
C LYS A 530 8.00 -1.20 -27.07
N TYR A 531 8.70 -1.61 -26.00
CA TYR A 531 9.90 -0.95 -25.47
C TYR A 531 11.06 -1.96 -25.35
N PRO A 532 11.70 -2.35 -26.47
CA PRO A 532 12.77 -3.35 -26.45
C PRO A 532 13.92 -2.97 -25.51
N GLY A 533 14.25 -3.88 -24.59
CA GLY A 533 15.32 -3.72 -23.61
C GLY A 533 14.89 -3.09 -22.28
N VAL A 534 13.58 -2.87 -22.06
CA VAL A 534 13.07 -2.32 -20.80
C VAL A 534 13.29 -3.25 -19.61
N ASP A 535 13.30 -4.56 -19.84
CA ASP A 535 13.65 -5.60 -18.87
C ASP A 535 15.08 -5.44 -18.34
N LYS A 536 16.05 -5.20 -19.23
CA LYS A 536 17.44 -4.95 -18.87
C LYS A 536 17.60 -3.63 -18.12
N ILE A 537 16.84 -2.61 -18.50
CA ILE A 537 16.82 -1.33 -17.79
C ILE A 537 16.28 -1.52 -16.38
N LEU A 538 15.16 -2.25 -16.23
CA LEU A 538 14.56 -2.55 -14.93
C LEU A 538 15.54 -3.33 -14.04
N ALA A 539 16.13 -4.41 -14.55
CA ALA A 539 17.12 -5.19 -13.81
C ALA A 539 18.29 -4.33 -13.32
N ARG A 540 18.77 -3.39 -14.15
CA ARG A 540 19.81 -2.43 -13.74
C ARG A 540 19.30 -1.48 -12.66
N LEU A 541 18.12 -0.87 -12.81
CA LEU A 541 17.58 0.10 -11.85
C LEU A 541 17.29 -0.51 -10.48
N LEU A 542 16.94 -1.80 -10.44
CA LEU A 542 16.73 -2.58 -9.21
C LEU A 542 18.04 -3.13 -8.62
N SER A 543 19.15 -3.07 -9.37
CA SER A 543 20.41 -3.63 -8.90
C SER A 543 20.98 -2.81 -7.74
N TRP A 544 21.61 -3.52 -6.81
CA TRP A 544 22.33 -2.91 -5.69
C TRP A 544 23.39 -1.91 -6.17
N GLN A 545 24.08 -2.23 -7.26
CA GLN A 545 25.09 -1.36 -7.86
C GLN A 545 24.53 -0.01 -8.31
N TRP A 546 23.27 0.01 -8.75
CA TRP A 546 22.62 1.25 -9.17
C TRP A 546 22.08 2.05 -7.98
N ILE A 547 21.40 1.38 -7.04
CA ILE A 547 20.75 2.03 -5.91
C ILE A 547 21.78 2.56 -4.90
N TYR A 548 22.79 1.75 -4.56
CA TYR A 548 23.78 2.06 -3.52
C TYR A 548 25.19 2.24 -4.08
N GLY A 549 25.56 1.42 -5.07
CA GLY A 549 26.92 1.44 -5.65
C GLY A 549 27.28 2.71 -6.44
N LYS A 550 26.33 3.64 -6.60
CA LYS A 550 26.58 4.97 -7.18
C LYS A 550 26.83 6.07 -6.15
N THR A 551 26.75 5.74 -4.87
CA THR A 551 27.01 6.68 -3.79
C THR A 551 28.44 7.22 -3.93
N PRO A 552 28.63 8.56 -3.98
CA PRO A 552 29.96 9.17 -4.00
C PRO A 552 30.77 8.74 -2.79
N ALA A 553 32.10 8.73 -2.90
CA ALA A 553 32.97 8.40 -1.78
C ALA A 553 32.60 9.20 -0.51
N PHE A 554 32.55 8.51 0.62
CA PHE A 554 32.20 9.09 1.91
C PHE A 554 32.99 8.46 3.05
N THR A 555 33.04 9.19 4.16
CA THR A 555 33.66 8.75 5.41
C THR A 555 32.61 8.79 6.52
N ILE A 556 32.55 7.74 7.32
CA ILE A 556 31.80 7.69 8.58
C ILE A 556 32.81 7.74 9.71
N HIS A 557 32.58 8.63 10.66
CA HIS A 557 33.35 8.71 11.89
C HIS A 557 32.42 8.62 13.09
N ARG A 558 32.58 7.57 13.90
CA ARG A 558 31.75 7.34 15.10
C ARG A 558 32.58 6.97 16.30
N LYS A 559 32.06 7.32 17.49
CA LYS A 559 32.63 7.00 18.79
C LYS A 559 31.62 6.23 19.62
N PHE A 560 32.05 5.14 20.24
CA PHE A 560 31.23 4.29 21.10
C PHE A 560 31.88 4.23 22.48
N VAL A 561 31.13 4.61 23.52
CA VAL A 561 31.61 4.51 24.90
C VAL A 561 31.15 3.17 25.47
N GLY A 562 32.07 2.47 26.13
CA GLY A 562 31.81 1.17 26.74
C GLY A 562 32.68 0.94 27.97
N VAL A 563 32.52 -0.24 28.57
CA VAL A 563 33.32 -0.70 29.70
C VAL A 563 34.03 -1.98 29.31
N ALA A 564 35.36 -2.00 29.46
CA ALA A 564 36.22 -3.15 29.22
C ALA A 564 37.13 -3.34 30.43
N PHE A 565 37.20 -4.56 30.98
CA PHE A 565 37.99 -4.86 32.18
C PHE A 565 37.75 -3.90 33.35
N HIS A 566 36.49 -3.52 33.59
CA HIS A 566 36.07 -2.57 34.63
C HIS A 566 36.56 -1.12 34.43
N GLU A 567 37.13 -0.80 33.28
CA GLU A 567 37.56 0.55 32.90
C GLU A 567 36.67 1.12 31.79
N LEU A 568 36.38 2.42 31.87
CA LEU A 568 35.72 3.15 30.79
C LEU A 568 36.67 3.30 29.61
N CYS A 569 36.20 2.98 28.41
CA CYS A 569 36.96 3.16 27.19
C CYS A 569 36.06 3.68 26.06
N THR A 570 36.70 4.39 25.12
CA THR A 570 36.02 4.86 23.90
C THR A 570 36.58 4.14 22.69
N LEU A 571 35.71 3.54 21.90
CA LEU A 571 36.03 2.96 20.61
C LEU A 571 35.73 3.98 19.51
N GLU A 572 36.73 4.33 18.73
CA GLU A 572 36.63 5.20 17.58
C GLU A 572 36.67 4.36 16.30
N VAL A 573 35.61 4.42 15.50
CA VAL A 573 35.47 3.68 14.24
C VAL A 573 35.41 4.66 13.10
N VAL A 574 36.34 4.52 12.15
CA VAL A 574 36.38 5.30 10.90
C VAL A 574 36.24 4.35 9.73
N ILE A 575 35.21 4.57 8.92
CA ILE A 575 34.94 3.81 7.70
C ILE A 575 35.04 4.74 6.50
N LYS A 576 35.80 4.34 5.49
CA LYS A 576 35.77 4.96 4.16
C LYS A 576 35.14 3.99 3.19
N ALA A 577 34.19 4.46 2.41
CA ALA A 577 33.51 3.66 1.41
C ALA A 577 33.40 4.41 0.08
N GLU A 578 33.50 3.66 -1.01
CA GLU A 578 33.35 4.18 -2.37
C GLU A 578 32.68 3.11 -3.25
N GLN A 579 31.72 3.54 -4.07
CA GLN A 579 30.95 2.65 -4.95
C GLN A 579 30.28 1.47 -4.22
N GLY A 580 29.95 1.68 -2.94
CA GLY A 580 29.36 0.65 -2.10
C GLY A 580 30.34 -0.42 -1.59
N LYS A 581 31.63 -0.23 -1.81
CA LYS A 581 32.69 -1.06 -1.25
C LYS A 581 33.37 -0.32 -0.12
N LEU A 582 33.80 -1.06 0.89
CA LEU A 582 34.72 -0.56 1.89
C LEU A 582 36.07 -0.28 1.20
N THR A 583 36.69 0.85 1.49
CA THR A 583 38.06 1.17 1.04
C THR A 583 39.03 1.28 2.21
N SER A 584 38.53 1.58 3.41
CA SER A 584 39.31 1.60 4.64
C SER A 584 38.42 1.40 5.86
N LEU A 585 38.92 0.66 6.85
CA LEU A 585 38.36 0.56 8.20
C LEU A 585 39.48 0.81 9.21
N THR A 586 39.25 1.74 10.12
CA THR A 586 40.13 2.01 11.26
C THR A 586 39.30 1.89 12.54
N VAL A 587 39.86 1.21 13.53
CA VAL A 587 39.27 1.02 14.85
C VAL A 587 40.35 1.36 15.87
N ALA A 588 40.10 2.33 16.72
CA ALA A 588 41.05 2.77 17.75
C ALA A 588 40.37 2.75 19.12
N LEU A 589 41.07 2.21 20.13
CA LEU A 589 40.66 2.31 21.53
C LEU A 589 41.35 3.52 22.17
N GLN A 590 40.57 4.40 22.78
CA GLN A 590 41.06 5.51 23.59
C GLN A 590 40.96 5.13 25.07
N ASN A 591 42.05 4.57 25.60
CA ASN A 591 42.43 4.37 27.01
C ASN A 591 43.74 3.54 27.01
N ASP A 592 44.87 4.12 27.43
CA ASP A 592 46.20 3.48 27.30
C ASP A 592 46.33 2.16 28.09
N ILE A 593 45.72 2.09 29.29
CA ILE A 593 45.72 0.89 30.15
C ILE A 593 44.99 -0.27 29.48
N VAL A 594 43.85 0.03 28.86
CA VAL A 594 43.01 -0.96 28.17
C VAL A 594 43.61 -1.30 26.80
N LYS A 595 44.21 -0.32 26.12
CA LYS A 595 44.87 -0.46 24.83
C LYS A 595 46.05 -1.43 24.91
N ASP A 596 46.96 -1.28 25.86
CA ASP A 596 48.11 -2.18 26.00
C ASP A 596 47.69 -3.65 26.25
N LYS A 597 46.57 -3.85 26.96
CA LYS A 597 46.00 -5.18 27.21
C LYS A 597 45.28 -5.78 26.01
N LEU A 598 44.86 -4.96 25.05
CA LEU A 598 43.95 -5.35 23.97
C LEU A 598 44.49 -5.13 22.56
N ASP A 599 45.68 -4.54 22.41
CA ASP A 599 46.19 -4.12 21.11
C ASP A 599 46.25 -5.31 20.13
N SER A 600 46.78 -6.45 20.57
CA SER A 600 46.80 -7.69 19.78
C SER A 600 45.39 -8.18 19.37
N PHE A 601 44.41 -8.05 20.27
CA PHE A 601 43.03 -8.46 20.03
C PHE A 601 42.29 -7.53 19.05
N VAL A 602 42.47 -6.22 19.19
CA VAL A 602 41.92 -5.21 18.27
C VAL A 602 42.56 -5.36 16.89
N GLN A 603 43.87 -5.58 16.81
CA GLN A 603 44.57 -5.80 15.54
C GLN A 603 44.10 -7.09 14.84
N SER A 604 43.86 -8.17 15.58
CA SER A 604 43.30 -9.42 15.03
C SER A 604 41.89 -9.20 14.48
N THR A 605 41.07 -8.44 15.22
CA THR A 605 39.71 -8.05 14.80
C THR A 605 39.75 -7.19 13.53
N LEU A 606 40.57 -6.14 13.50
CA LEU A 606 40.80 -5.30 12.32
C LEU A 606 41.29 -6.10 11.12
N SER A 607 42.21 -7.04 11.33
CA SER A 607 42.73 -7.92 10.29
C SER A 607 41.62 -8.80 9.72
N PHE A 608 40.73 -9.36 10.55
CA PHE A 608 39.57 -10.12 10.08
C PHE A 608 38.67 -9.27 9.16
N TYR A 609 38.24 -8.09 9.63
CA TYR A 609 37.35 -7.22 8.85
C TYR A 609 38.00 -6.73 7.55
N THR A 610 39.28 -6.38 7.62
CA THR A 610 40.08 -5.96 6.46
C THR A 610 40.21 -7.09 5.45
N ASN A 611 40.51 -8.32 5.88
CA ASN A 611 40.60 -9.46 4.98
C ASN A 611 39.23 -9.79 4.35
N TYR A 612 38.15 -9.72 5.14
CA TYR A 612 36.82 -10.05 4.64
C TYR A 612 36.30 -9.06 3.59
N PHE A 613 36.36 -7.76 3.86
CA PHE A 613 35.75 -6.77 2.97
C PHE A 613 36.74 -6.16 1.96
N LEU A 614 38.00 -5.95 2.35
CA LEU A 614 38.98 -5.27 1.49
C LEU A 614 39.69 -6.21 0.53
N ARG A 615 39.99 -7.46 0.93
CA ARG A 615 40.67 -8.42 0.01
C ARG A 615 39.72 -9.13 -0.94
N GLU A 616 38.52 -9.48 -0.48
CA GLU A 616 37.54 -10.19 -1.31
C GLU A 616 36.64 -9.25 -2.13
N GLU A 617 36.85 -7.93 -2.04
CA GLU A 617 36.03 -6.88 -2.67
C GLU A 617 34.50 -7.03 -2.46
N VAL A 618 34.12 -7.49 -1.28
CA VAL A 618 32.72 -7.81 -0.95
C VAL A 618 31.89 -6.53 -0.85
N LEU A 619 30.73 -6.51 -1.52
CA LEU A 619 29.76 -5.42 -1.41
C LEU A 619 29.17 -5.37 0.00
N LEU A 620 28.89 -4.17 0.51
CA LEU A 620 28.24 -3.98 1.81
C LEU A 620 26.72 -4.19 1.71
N THR A 621 26.31 -5.46 1.63
CA THR A 621 24.90 -5.88 1.59
C THR A 621 24.46 -6.39 2.95
N PRO A 622 23.16 -6.37 3.29
CA PRO A 622 22.67 -6.97 4.54
C PRO A 622 23.09 -8.43 4.71
N GLN A 623 23.12 -9.20 3.61
CA GLN A 623 23.53 -10.60 3.63
C GLN A 623 25.03 -10.73 3.94
N SER A 624 25.90 -9.97 3.25
CA SER A 624 27.34 -10.07 3.46
C SER A 624 27.76 -9.57 4.85
N ILE A 625 27.06 -8.58 5.41
CA ILE A 625 27.24 -8.14 6.81
C ILE A 625 26.83 -9.26 7.77
N SER A 626 25.67 -9.89 7.58
CA SER A 626 25.23 -11.02 8.40
C SER A 626 26.19 -12.21 8.33
N ASP A 627 26.64 -12.59 7.13
CA ASP A 627 27.59 -13.70 6.93
C ASP A 627 28.93 -13.42 7.60
N MET A 628 29.40 -12.17 7.51
CA MET A 628 30.60 -11.71 8.21
C MET A 628 30.44 -11.83 9.72
N GLN A 629 29.33 -11.37 10.29
CA GLN A 629 29.08 -11.42 11.74
C GLN A 629 29.09 -12.87 12.24
N GLN A 630 28.48 -13.79 11.50
CA GLN A 630 28.49 -15.21 11.83
C GLN A 630 29.90 -15.79 11.81
N LYS A 631 30.70 -15.48 10.77
CA LYS A 631 32.10 -15.90 10.67
C LYS A 631 32.96 -15.35 11.81
N TYR A 632 32.83 -14.06 12.13
CA TYR A 632 33.56 -13.43 13.23
C TYR A 632 33.19 -14.06 14.58
N SER A 633 31.89 -14.21 14.84
CA SER A 633 31.38 -14.81 16.09
C SER A 633 31.91 -16.22 16.30
N LYS A 634 32.00 -17.02 15.23
CA LYS A 634 32.59 -18.36 15.28
C LYS A 634 34.06 -18.33 15.67
N ILE A 635 34.87 -17.51 15.01
CA ILE A 635 36.31 -17.34 15.32
C ILE A 635 36.51 -16.91 16.77
N VAL A 636 35.72 -15.95 17.25
CA VAL A 636 35.77 -15.47 18.63
C VAL A 636 35.46 -16.60 19.61
N SER A 637 34.40 -17.38 19.35
CA SER A 637 34.01 -18.50 20.23
C SER A 637 35.06 -19.61 20.30
N GLU A 638 35.76 -19.88 19.19
CA GLU A 638 36.83 -20.88 19.12
C GLU A 638 38.11 -20.39 19.81
N THR A 639 38.48 -19.13 19.59
CA THR A 639 39.74 -18.53 20.08
C THR A 639 39.69 -18.18 21.57
N PHE A 640 38.54 -17.68 22.06
CA PHE A 640 38.39 -17.16 23.43
C PHE A 640 37.44 -18.01 24.29
N SER A 641 37.29 -19.29 23.97
CA SER A 641 36.40 -20.23 24.67
C SER A 641 36.57 -20.25 26.20
N ASN A 642 37.76 -19.91 26.69
CA ASN A 642 38.10 -19.90 28.12
C ASN A 642 38.03 -18.50 28.79
N SER A 643 37.62 -17.43 28.08
CA SER A 643 37.55 -16.06 28.62
C SER A 643 36.22 -15.38 28.30
N PRO A 644 35.25 -15.39 29.23
CA PRO A 644 33.97 -14.71 29.05
C PRO A 644 34.09 -13.20 28.80
N GLU A 645 35.07 -12.56 29.44
CA GLU A 645 35.36 -11.12 29.31
C GLU A 645 35.84 -10.77 27.90
N ALA A 646 36.72 -11.60 27.31
CA ALA A 646 37.18 -11.43 25.94
C ALA A 646 36.04 -11.64 24.93
N ILE A 647 35.14 -12.61 25.16
CA ILE A 647 33.95 -12.83 24.31
C ILE A 647 33.01 -11.61 24.36
N GLN A 648 32.77 -11.06 25.55
CA GLN A 648 31.91 -9.89 25.73
C GLN A 648 32.48 -8.65 25.02
N LEU A 649 33.80 -8.44 25.13
CA LEU A 649 34.48 -7.37 24.44
C LEU A 649 34.45 -7.55 22.91
N ALA A 650 34.74 -8.75 22.43
CA ALA A 650 34.68 -9.10 21.01
C ALA A 650 33.30 -8.80 20.42
N LYS A 651 32.25 -9.17 21.16
CA LYS A 651 30.88 -8.87 20.79
C LYS A 651 30.63 -7.37 20.73
N TRP A 652 31.08 -6.59 21.72
CA TRP A 652 30.94 -5.13 21.71
C TRP A 652 31.66 -4.47 20.53
N LEU A 653 32.90 -4.88 20.22
CA LEU A 653 33.62 -4.42 19.03
C LEU A 653 32.85 -4.77 17.75
N SER A 654 32.39 -6.02 17.63
CA SER A 654 31.64 -6.49 16.47
C SER A 654 30.33 -5.74 16.28
N ASP A 655 29.57 -5.52 17.36
CA ASP A 655 28.33 -4.77 17.36
C ASP A 655 28.56 -3.31 16.96
N SER A 656 29.66 -2.69 17.43
CA SER A 656 30.02 -1.31 17.11
C SER A 656 30.41 -1.15 15.64
N VAL A 657 31.28 -2.04 15.12
CA VAL A 657 31.70 -2.03 13.71
C VAL A 657 30.52 -2.37 12.79
N THR A 658 29.69 -3.36 13.16
CA THR A 658 28.51 -3.72 12.37
C THR A 658 27.46 -2.61 12.41
N SER A 659 27.31 -1.89 13.52
CA SER A 659 26.44 -0.70 13.54
C SER A 659 26.91 0.34 12.52
N CYS A 660 28.21 0.49 12.28
CA CYS A 660 28.72 1.36 11.23
C CYS A 660 28.54 0.76 9.82
N PHE A 661 28.56 -0.57 9.65
CA PHE A 661 28.27 -1.20 8.35
C PHE A 661 26.79 -1.18 7.98
N ASN A 662 25.88 -1.43 8.92
CA ASN A 662 24.43 -1.31 8.70
C ASN A 662 24.00 0.13 8.41
N PHE A 663 24.89 1.08 8.70
CA PHE A 663 24.74 2.50 8.42
C PHE A 663 25.19 2.86 7.00
N VAL A 664 26.16 2.12 6.43
CA VAL A 664 26.56 2.20 5.00
C VAL A 664 25.50 1.54 4.14
#